data_AF-A0A964VHZ4-F1
#
_entry.id   AF-A0A964VHZ4-F1
#
_cell.length_a   1.000
_cell.length_b   1.000
_cell.length_c   1.000
_cell.angle_alpha   90.00
_cell.angle_beta   90.00
_cell.angle_gamma   90.00
#
_symmetry.space_group_name_H-M   'P 1'
#
loop_
_entity.id
_entity.type
_entity.pdbx_description
1 polymer ?
#
loop_
_entity_poly.entity_id
_entity_poly.type
_entity_poly.pdbx_seq_one_letter_code
_entity_poly.pdbx_strand_id
1 'polypeptide(L)'
;MGRFGEGYISYAHTDYENYETFLGPRPWHYIYDAFGNFLIGGEDLYSWTQQTTTDRLVTSAGRGPVASSRYANVFDRAVAIGGQDYQGRAARMIIADGGSFYDDGIITRYSPLVLNQLGLQGVRADLSVPQGRLSLIAARRYAGYRASRSEIANDSGILLGGRLERDLGVLRFGANFANQHLFDFRRNLGGVKGDLHSSQAIPAVIAVRVSDDSPEDGRGGPVVVATKVYVNGRLRPDITPGIVGQSFGNDFTAVGRTTTQGEFRRDPYYDADLKRISDEYRGMEIPLFADYFYFKDYLDDPAGSDVSQNVNLNLLTQSLRSVSPNQPQRADGEEYLIYYVELEGEPYVRSVRIDFLIGNDYRIDLSSMDVVAPEEARYQRKFSAPFFETVARAPGNIQDLSNLKWVSVDVGAGTAQTLYSGDLHGNLGGLQLRGEFARSRTHYRYPDGAPGSQVQNRGGAPVLQEWHGARHSVDDQAYYLTLHREGDSFGFGAEIFSTGPAYNTQLRLRPGDLDISYNPRYLYQQIKNGTTFLDLIEDNDDNDARLETVLRGTLREPDRSVFPAQDVNNDGIPDVNRNLNSLPDFAEPFLMYDVDPNEYDWGLDLNNNGEIDLREDDREPDLPYDKDLGGFHLFGRRRLSAHSSATLGIIDADQLAGGGASVVRYGRLSYRREQPRLGSLRMEYELKQVEDNVADDVFRWASVVGVGIEAINQEAYRLQRFAFTPDFVQDPLAYRKSLVNRAFLEMRFTRIPGLQVENKLKLEANRQSAISEAEGVPQPADRVGFLTLVSRADYTWQRGRFTVVPQAKFRLLRRTRDRLDLLEADERSFIPILKVTCALTDRTALKAGAQGLPFLPYRVTDRADRRNSFHQRTYLLVLSNHSPYAGYDLSTNIGLNMEKRGFSDPFRSLENTDFTSVFVRVFLGFGGSSIY
;
A
#
# COMPACT_ATOMS: atom_id res chain seq x y z
N MET A 1 1.52 -6.25 19.49
CA MET A 1 1.86 -6.62 18.09
C MET A 1 0.72 -6.20 17.16
N GLY A 2 -0.54 -6.34 17.59
CA GLY A 2 -1.66 -6.03 16.71
C GLY A 2 -1.77 -4.56 16.28
N ARG A 3 -2.01 -4.35 14.98
CA ARG A 3 -2.28 -3.05 14.33
C ARG A 3 -3.78 -2.72 14.46
N PHE A 4 -4.18 -2.15 15.59
CA PHE A 4 -5.60 -1.82 15.79
C PHE A 4 -5.91 -0.42 15.26
N GLY A 5 -6.54 -0.33 14.08
CA GLY A 5 -7.12 0.91 13.56
C GLY A 5 -8.24 1.49 14.44
N GLU A 6 -8.84 2.59 13.99
CA GLU A 6 -9.92 3.27 14.72
C GLU A 6 -11.12 2.34 15.01
N GLY A 7 -11.76 2.56 16.16
CA GLY A 7 -12.87 1.74 16.64
C GLY A 7 -14.20 1.95 15.87
N TYR A 8 -15.23 1.22 16.28
CA TYR A 8 -16.60 1.36 15.74
C TYR A 8 -17.07 2.82 15.67
N ILE A 9 -17.47 3.26 14.48
CA ILE A 9 -18.05 4.59 14.25
C ILE A 9 -19.58 4.49 14.28
N SER A 10 -20.23 5.33 15.10
CA SER A 10 -21.69 5.49 15.15
C SER A 10 -22.08 6.96 15.08
N TYR A 11 -22.97 7.29 14.15
CA TYR A 11 -23.53 8.63 13.94
C TYR A 11 -24.85 8.85 14.70
N ALA A 12 -25.28 7.93 15.58
CA ALA A 12 -26.57 8.08 16.24
C ALA A 12 -26.68 9.42 17.00
N HIS A 13 -25.62 9.85 17.70
CA HIS A 13 -25.60 11.10 18.49
C HIS A 13 -24.74 12.21 17.90
N THR A 14 -24.05 11.97 16.78
CA THR A 14 -23.12 12.92 16.15
C THR A 14 -23.60 13.31 14.77
N ASP A 15 -23.43 14.58 14.40
CA ASP A 15 -23.68 15.00 13.03
C ASP A 15 -22.74 14.24 12.08
N TYR A 16 -23.26 13.83 10.92
CA TYR A 16 -22.41 13.24 9.91
C TYR A 16 -21.55 14.36 9.34
N GLU A 17 -20.29 14.36 9.74
CA GLU A 17 -19.24 15.12 9.09
C GLU A 17 -18.56 14.14 8.14
N ASN A 18 -18.54 14.48 6.85
CA ASN A 18 -17.61 13.81 5.94
C ASN A 18 -16.19 14.15 6.43
N TYR A 19 -15.18 13.35 6.08
CA TYR A 19 -13.79 13.78 6.27
C TYR A 19 -13.63 15.22 5.75
N GLU A 20 -12.75 16.01 6.36
CA GLU A 20 -12.37 17.33 5.82
C GLU A 20 -11.71 17.13 4.45
N THR A 21 -12.54 16.93 3.43
CA THR A 21 -12.07 16.57 2.11
C THR A 21 -11.39 17.78 1.49
N PHE A 22 -10.22 17.53 0.92
CA PHE A 22 -9.46 18.49 0.13
C PHE A 22 -10.26 19.14 -1.02
N LEU A 23 -11.49 18.71 -1.33
CA LEU A 23 -12.22 19.11 -2.54
C LEU A 23 -13.52 19.89 -2.37
N GLY A 24 -13.84 20.40 -1.16
CA GLY A 24 -14.91 21.40 -1.08
C GLY A 24 -14.99 22.11 0.25
N PRO A 25 -15.34 23.42 0.21
CA PRO A 25 -14.34 24.38 -0.25
C PRO A 25 -13.02 23.96 0.41
N ARG A 26 -12.11 23.35 -0.38
CA ARG A 26 -10.86 22.73 0.08
C ARG A 26 -10.39 23.35 1.41
N PRO A 27 -10.16 22.61 2.52
CA PRO A 27 -9.30 23.14 3.57
C PRO A 27 -8.07 23.65 2.85
N TRP A 28 -7.94 24.96 2.84
CA TRP A 28 -7.04 25.61 1.93
C TRP A 28 -5.64 25.13 2.28
N HIS A 29 -4.88 24.58 1.33
CA HIS A 29 -3.55 24.07 1.64
C HIS A 29 -2.77 25.13 2.41
N TYR A 30 -2.12 24.70 3.49
CA TYR A 30 -1.18 25.58 4.15
C TYR A 30 -0.03 25.85 3.18
N ILE A 31 0.03 27.09 2.70
CA ILE A 31 1.07 27.52 1.79
C ILE A 31 2.23 28.02 2.63
N TYR A 32 3.42 27.50 2.37
CA TYR A 32 4.65 27.91 3.01
C TYR A 32 5.49 28.79 2.09
N ASP A 33 6.28 29.70 2.66
CA ASP A 33 7.29 30.44 1.92
C ASP A 33 8.55 29.60 1.68
N ALA A 34 9.43 30.11 0.83
CA ALA A 34 10.71 29.46 0.51
C ALA A 34 11.70 29.41 1.70
N PHE A 35 11.33 29.91 2.88
CA PHE A 35 12.07 29.73 4.13
C PHE A 35 11.42 28.70 5.06
N GLY A 36 10.30 28.08 4.66
CA GLY A 36 9.53 27.12 5.46
C GLY A 36 8.51 27.73 6.41
N ASN A 37 8.27 29.05 6.36
CA ASN A 37 7.30 29.67 7.24
C ASN A 37 5.90 29.57 6.63
N PHE A 38 4.91 29.24 7.45
CA PHE A 38 3.51 29.31 7.06
C PHE A 38 3.15 30.73 6.58
N LEU A 39 2.48 30.84 5.43
CA LEU A 39 2.00 32.10 4.86
C LEU A 39 0.49 32.25 5.02
N ILE A 40 -0.27 31.31 4.47
CA ILE A 40 -1.72 31.40 4.38
C ILE A 40 -2.31 30.02 4.05
N GLY A 41 -3.49 29.69 4.59
CA GLY A 41 -4.33 28.64 4.04
C GLY A 41 -5.00 29.21 2.79
N GLY A 42 -4.50 28.86 1.60
CA GLY A 42 -4.99 29.46 0.35
C GLY A 42 -4.77 28.65 -0.92
N GLU A 43 -4.96 29.31 -2.07
CA GLU A 43 -4.66 28.78 -3.40
C GLU A 43 -3.70 29.72 -4.15
N ASP A 44 -2.87 29.14 -5.03
CA ASP A 44 -2.04 29.88 -5.98
C ASP A 44 -2.93 30.62 -7.01
N LEU A 45 -2.99 31.95 -6.89
CA LEU A 45 -3.67 32.83 -7.85
C LEU A 45 -2.80 33.10 -9.07
N TYR A 46 -1.49 33.26 -8.85
CA TYR A 46 -0.53 33.55 -9.90
C TYR A 46 0.84 33.04 -9.51
N SER A 47 1.51 32.35 -10.43
CA SER A 47 2.90 31.93 -10.25
C SER A 47 3.68 32.18 -11.53
N TRP A 48 4.79 32.90 -11.41
CA TRP A 48 5.75 33.10 -12.47
C TRP A 48 7.14 32.84 -11.93
N THR A 49 7.93 32.06 -12.67
CA THR A 49 9.34 31.84 -12.34
C THR A 49 10.15 31.85 -13.63
N GLN A 50 11.25 32.58 -13.60
CA GLN A 50 12.24 32.64 -14.66
C GLN A 50 13.60 32.23 -14.08
N GLN A 51 14.22 31.24 -14.70
CA GLN A 51 15.53 30.73 -14.30
C GLN A 51 16.56 30.98 -15.41
N THR A 52 17.78 31.34 -15.01
CA THR A 52 18.94 31.55 -15.89
C THR A 52 20.12 30.74 -15.36
N THR A 53 20.75 29.94 -16.22
CA THR A 53 21.99 29.21 -15.93
C THR A 53 23.15 29.80 -16.73
N THR A 54 24.39 29.55 -16.31
CA THR A 54 25.60 30.06 -16.98
C THR A 54 25.75 29.59 -18.44
N ASP A 55 25.16 28.45 -18.81
CA ASP A 55 25.37 27.83 -20.13
C ASP A 55 24.11 27.75 -21.02
N ARG A 56 22.90 28.06 -20.52
CA ARG A 56 21.66 28.13 -21.32
C ARG A 56 20.54 28.94 -20.63
N LEU A 57 19.71 29.61 -21.44
CA LEU A 57 18.37 30.07 -21.04
C LEU A 57 17.43 28.85 -21.08
N VAL A 58 17.01 28.34 -19.92
CA VAL A 58 16.03 27.25 -19.83
C VAL A 58 14.84 27.70 -18.98
N THR A 59 13.66 27.65 -19.61
CA THR A 59 12.30 27.73 -19.05
C THR A 59 11.83 29.05 -18.42
N SER A 60 10.85 29.67 -19.07
CA SER A 60 9.85 30.53 -18.44
C SER A 60 8.59 29.69 -18.19
N ALA A 61 8.21 29.53 -16.93
CA ALA A 61 6.94 28.90 -16.55
C ALA A 61 6.02 29.98 -15.96
N GLY A 62 5.05 30.41 -16.75
CA GLY A 62 3.99 31.31 -16.32
C GLY A 62 2.68 30.55 -16.19
N ARG A 63 2.08 30.54 -15.00
CA ARG A 63 0.71 30.06 -14.81
C ARG A 63 -0.19 31.27 -14.64
N GLY A 64 -1.06 31.48 -15.62
CA GLY A 64 -2.09 32.53 -15.56
C GLY A 64 -3.13 32.25 -14.47
N PRO A 65 -3.97 33.24 -14.13
CA PRO A 65 -5.01 33.10 -13.12
C PRO A 65 -5.92 31.91 -13.44
N VAL A 66 -6.03 30.98 -12.49
CA VAL A 66 -6.93 29.84 -12.61
C VAL A 66 -8.34 30.33 -12.30
N ALA A 67 -9.03 30.85 -13.32
CA ALA A 67 -10.47 31.00 -13.26
C ALA A 67 -11.07 29.61 -13.07
N SER A 68 -11.85 29.41 -12.02
CA SER A 68 -12.34 28.10 -11.70
C SER A 68 -13.81 28.15 -11.32
N SER A 69 -14.56 27.24 -11.93
CA SER A 69 -15.95 26.88 -11.65
C SER A 69 -16.12 26.23 -10.26
N ARG A 70 -15.26 26.57 -9.29
CA ARG A 70 -15.03 25.85 -8.01
C ARG A 70 -16.11 26.05 -6.94
N TYR A 71 -17.17 26.78 -7.24
CA TYR A 71 -18.29 27.04 -6.31
C TYR A 71 -19.54 26.21 -6.61
N ALA A 72 -19.50 25.32 -7.61
CA ALA A 72 -20.68 24.55 -8.03
C ALA A 72 -21.06 23.38 -7.07
N ASN A 73 -20.10 22.85 -6.30
CA ASN A 73 -20.25 21.53 -5.66
C ASN A 73 -20.57 21.57 -4.15
N VAL A 74 -20.95 22.72 -3.61
CA VAL A 74 -21.25 22.88 -2.16
C VAL A 74 -22.46 22.03 -1.72
N PHE A 75 -23.29 21.58 -2.66
CA PHE A 75 -24.47 20.75 -2.42
C PHE A 75 -24.38 19.33 -3.01
N ASP A 76 -23.25 18.95 -3.62
CA ASP A 76 -23.07 17.62 -4.25
C ASP A 76 -22.62 16.52 -3.26
N ARG A 77 -22.70 16.79 -1.95
CA ARG A 77 -22.09 15.98 -0.88
C ARG A 77 -23.16 15.58 0.14
N ALA A 78 -23.25 14.29 0.45
CA ALA A 78 -24.12 13.64 1.44
C ALA A 78 -25.49 14.32 1.69
N VAL A 79 -26.53 13.70 1.15
CA VAL A 79 -27.91 14.20 1.08
C VAL A 79 -28.70 13.84 2.35
N ALA A 80 -29.45 14.82 2.86
CA ALA A 80 -30.52 14.72 3.87
C ALA A 80 -30.22 13.86 5.11
N ILE A 81 -29.74 14.52 6.17
CA ILE A 81 -29.63 13.93 7.50
C ILE A 81 -30.99 14.09 8.21
N GLY A 82 -31.67 12.97 8.41
CA GLY A 82 -32.83 12.89 9.30
C GLY A 82 -32.38 12.39 10.67
N GLY A 83 -32.46 13.23 11.70
CA GLY A 83 -32.07 12.90 13.07
C GLY A 83 -33.22 13.11 14.05
N GLN A 84 -33.38 12.21 15.01
CA GLN A 84 -34.27 12.42 16.16
C GLN A 84 -33.56 12.02 17.44
N ASP A 85 -33.44 12.98 18.36
CA ASP A 85 -32.96 12.75 19.72
C ASP A 85 -34.11 12.91 20.72
N TYR A 86 -34.37 11.87 21.50
CA TYR A 86 -35.39 11.93 22.55
C TYR A 86 -35.06 10.98 23.71
N GLN A 87 -34.89 11.56 24.91
CA GLN A 87 -34.72 10.84 26.18
C GLN A 87 -33.66 9.71 26.13
N GLY A 88 -32.45 10.01 25.65
CA GLY A 88 -31.34 9.05 25.58
C GLY A 88 -31.48 8.00 24.48
N ARG A 89 -32.41 8.19 23.54
CA ARG A 89 -32.51 7.47 22.28
C ARG A 89 -32.18 8.43 21.15
N ALA A 90 -31.45 7.93 20.17
CA ALA A 90 -31.06 8.71 19.00
C ALA A 90 -31.15 7.83 17.77
N ALA A 91 -31.63 8.39 16.66
CA ALA A 91 -31.65 7.70 15.37
C ALA A 91 -31.21 8.65 14.27
N ARG A 92 -30.35 8.17 13.37
CA ARG A 92 -29.88 8.89 12.20
C ARG A 92 -30.00 8.06 10.95
N MET A 93 -30.36 8.71 9.85
CA MET A 93 -30.28 8.15 8.50
C MET A 93 -29.42 9.07 7.65
N ILE A 94 -28.52 8.46 6.89
CA ILE A 94 -27.55 9.12 6.01
C ILE A 94 -27.74 8.53 4.62
N ILE A 95 -27.83 9.38 3.60
CA ILE A 95 -27.90 8.96 2.20
C ILE A 95 -26.77 9.65 1.44
N ALA A 96 -25.95 8.87 0.74
CA ALA A 96 -24.92 9.42 -0.15
C ALA A 96 -25.09 8.86 -1.55
N ASP A 97 -25.19 9.77 -2.52
CA ASP A 97 -25.08 9.50 -3.95
C ASP A 97 -23.69 9.98 -4.35
N GLY A 98 -22.73 9.06 -4.53
CA GLY A 98 -21.31 9.41 -4.58
C GLY A 98 -20.96 10.35 -5.73
N GLY A 99 -20.13 11.36 -5.43
CA GLY A 99 -19.69 12.38 -6.36
C GLY A 99 -18.72 11.86 -7.44
N SER A 100 -18.15 12.75 -8.24
CA SER A 100 -17.14 12.40 -9.28
C SER A 100 -15.70 12.26 -8.76
N PHE A 101 -15.49 12.37 -7.45
CA PHE A 101 -14.18 12.38 -6.79
C PHE A 101 -14.10 11.37 -5.64
N TYR A 102 -12.90 10.81 -5.44
CA TYR A 102 -12.57 9.62 -4.66
C TYR A 102 -12.92 9.66 -3.16
N ASP A 103 -13.39 10.80 -2.63
CA ASP A 103 -13.52 11.08 -1.20
C ASP A 103 -14.99 11.36 -0.76
N ASP A 104 -15.96 11.14 -1.67
CA ASP A 104 -17.36 11.55 -1.50
C ASP A 104 -18.31 10.33 -1.26
N GLY A 105 -18.39 9.81 -0.03
CA GLY A 105 -19.34 8.75 0.35
C GLY A 105 -19.42 8.45 1.85
N ILE A 106 -20.22 7.45 2.25
CA ILE A 106 -20.46 7.08 3.65
C ILE A 106 -19.28 6.30 4.22
N ILE A 107 -18.66 6.84 5.26
CA ILE A 107 -17.65 6.14 6.07
C ILE A 107 -18.32 5.05 6.90
N THR A 108 -17.81 3.82 6.86
CA THR A 108 -18.35 2.70 7.65
C THR A 108 -17.26 1.83 8.25
N ARG A 109 -17.15 1.88 9.58
CA ARG A 109 -16.26 1.06 10.40
C ARG A 109 -17.08 0.27 11.42
N TYR A 110 -17.17 -1.04 11.25
CA TYR A 110 -17.86 -1.92 12.21
C TYR A 110 -16.88 -2.68 13.10
N SER A 111 -15.88 -3.32 12.50
CA SER A 111 -14.82 -3.99 13.22
C SER A 111 -13.61 -4.20 12.30
N PRO A 112 -12.39 -4.32 12.85
CA PRO A 112 -11.17 -4.47 12.05
C PRO A 112 -11.07 -5.83 11.34
N LEU A 113 -11.97 -6.78 11.61
CA LEU A 113 -12.01 -8.06 10.88
C LEU A 113 -13.21 -8.19 9.92
N VAL A 114 -14.18 -7.26 9.90
CA VAL A 114 -15.42 -7.43 9.11
C VAL A 114 -15.68 -6.33 8.08
N LEU A 115 -15.65 -5.06 8.49
CA LEU A 115 -15.97 -3.94 7.59
C LEU A 115 -15.27 -2.66 8.05
N ASN A 116 -14.33 -2.19 7.23
CA ASN A 116 -13.66 -0.90 7.31
C ASN A 116 -13.57 -0.36 5.89
N GLN A 117 -14.50 0.52 5.51
CA GLN A 117 -14.57 1.09 4.17
C GLN A 117 -14.91 2.58 4.24
N LEU A 118 -14.31 3.33 3.34
CA LEU A 118 -14.61 4.72 3.08
C LEU A 118 -15.45 4.86 1.80
N GLY A 119 -16.06 6.03 1.60
CA GLY A 119 -16.68 6.36 0.31
C GLY A 119 -17.89 5.50 -0.12
N LEU A 120 -18.58 4.81 0.79
CA LEU A 120 -19.70 3.94 0.40
C LEU A 120 -20.91 4.74 -0.11
N GLN A 121 -21.41 4.38 -1.29
CA GLN A 121 -22.57 5.03 -1.91
C GLN A 121 -23.83 4.26 -1.55
N GLY A 122 -24.74 4.87 -0.79
CA GLY A 122 -25.96 4.18 -0.37
C GLY A 122 -26.67 4.83 0.80
N VAL A 123 -27.30 3.99 1.62
CA VAL A 123 -28.07 4.41 2.79
C VAL A 123 -27.49 3.74 4.03
N ARG A 124 -27.23 4.54 5.06
CA ARG A 124 -26.83 4.09 6.39
C ARG A 124 -27.85 4.55 7.43
N ALA A 125 -28.14 3.70 8.39
CA ALA A 125 -29.00 4.01 9.52
C ALA A 125 -28.32 3.62 10.83
N ASP A 126 -28.24 4.56 11.76
CA ASP A 126 -27.67 4.36 13.09
C ASP A 126 -28.74 4.63 14.15
N LEU A 127 -28.92 3.69 15.07
CA LEU A 127 -29.86 3.75 16.17
C LEU A 127 -29.10 3.53 17.48
N SER A 128 -29.32 4.40 18.46
CA SER A 128 -28.86 4.26 19.82
C SER A 128 -30.04 4.27 20.77
N VAL A 129 -30.07 3.30 21.68
CA VAL A 129 -31.03 3.19 22.77
C VAL A 129 -30.27 2.94 24.07
N PRO A 130 -30.89 3.07 25.26
CA PRO A 130 -30.24 2.69 26.50
C PRO A 130 -29.68 1.26 26.42
N GLN A 131 -28.37 1.11 26.66
CA GLN A 131 -27.62 -0.16 26.64
C GLN A 131 -27.50 -0.86 25.27
N GLY A 132 -27.86 -0.21 24.15
CA GLY A 132 -27.78 -0.84 22.83
C GLY A 132 -27.55 0.13 21.68
N ARG A 133 -26.84 -0.34 20.66
CA ARG A 133 -26.61 0.40 19.41
C ARG A 133 -26.77 -0.52 18.22
N LEU A 134 -27.32 0.01 17.13
CA LEU A 134 -27.49 -0.71 15.87
C LEU A 134 -27.05 0.21 14.74
N SER A 135 -26.14 -0.24 13.92
CA SER A 135 -25.78 0.39 12.66
C SER A 135 -26.10 -0.56 11.52
N LEU A 136 -26.70 -0.03 10.45
CA LEU A 136 -27.01 -0.77 9.23
C LEU A 136 -26.57 0.03 8.02
N ILE A 137 -26.07 -0.65 7.00
CA ILE A 137 -25.73 -0.05 5.72
C ILE A 137 -26.21 -0.92 4.56
N ALA A 138 -26.72 -0.25 3.53
CA ALA A 138 -26.94 -0.83 2.22
C ALA A 138 -26.29 0.10 1.19
N ALA A 139 -25.23 -0.38 0.56
CA ALA A 139 -24.44 0.40 -0.39
C ALA A 139 -24.33 -0.31 -1.74
N ARG A 140 -24.24 0.46 -2.81
CA ARG A 140 -23.94 -0.05 -4.14
C ARG A 140 -22.42 -0.21 -4.27
N ARG A 141 -21.96 -1.36 -4.75
CA ARG A 141 -20.52 -1.65 -4.99
C ARG A 141 -20.17 -1.77 -6.47
N TYR A 142 -21.11 -2.21 -7.29
CA TYR A 142 -20.87 -2.47 -8.71
C TYR A 142 -22.09 -2.13 -9.57
N ALA A 143 -21.83 -1.67 -10.79
CA ALA A 143 -22.84 -1.28 -11.77
C ALA A 143 -22.50 -1.91 -13.13
N GLY A 144 -23.28 -2.89 -13.58
CA GLY A 144 -23.10 -3.56 -14.87
C GLY A 144 -23.51 -2.70 -16.07
N TYR A 145 -23.36 -3.31 -17.26
CA TYR A 145 -23.60 -2.72 -18.59
C TYR A 145 -24.96 -2.01 -18.72
N ARG A 146 -24.97 -0.82 -19.35
CA ARG A 146 -26.18 -0.08 -19.77
C ARG A 146 -26.18 0.09 -21.29
N ALA A 147 -27.21 -0.41 -21.99
CA ALA A 147 -27.32 -0.22 -23.44
C ALA A 147 -27.74 1.22 -23.82
N SER A 148 -28.36 1.99 -22.91
CA SER A 148 -28.73 3.40 -23.11
C SER A 148 -28.95 4.17 -21.80
N ARG A 149 -29.01 5.52 -21.86
CA ARG A 149 -29.25 6.42 -20.70
C ARG A 149 -30.57 6.17 -19.96
N SER A 150 -31.53 5.48 -20.57
CA SER A 150 -32.85 5.16 -20.02
C SER A 150 -33.00 3.73 -19.49
N GLU A 151 -31.96 2.89 -19.59
CA GLU A 151 -32.02 1.49 -19.16
C GLU A 151 -31.38 1.25 -17.79
N ILE A 152 -32.02 0.38 -17.00
CA ILE A 152 -31.50 -0.11 -15.73
C ILE A 152 -30.48 -1.21 -16.02
N ALA A 153 -29.31 -1.13 -15.37
CA ALA A 153 -28.25 -2.13 -15.46
C ALA A 153 -28.80 -3.51 -15.04
N ASN A 154 -28.46 -4.55 -15.79
CA ASN A 154 -28.91 -5.91 -15.51
C ASN A 154 -28.21 -6.45 -14.26
N ASP A 155 -26.88 -6.48 -14.29
CA ASP A 155 -26.04 -6.90 -13.17
C ASP A 155 -25.68 -5.70 -12.28
N SER A 156 -25.72 -5.90 -10.96
CA SER A 156 -25.27 -4.91 -9.97
C SER A 156 -24.67 -5.60 -8.77
N GLY A 157 -23.77 -4.92 -8.08
CA GLY A 157 -23.23 -5.38 -6.80
C GLY A 157 -23.78 -4.54 -5.66
N ILE A 158 -24.17 -5.21 -4.60
CA ILE A 158 -24.63 -4.59 -3.35
C ILE A 158 -23.74 -5.03 -2.20
N LEU A 159 -23.54 -4.13 -1.24
CA LEU A 159 -23.00 -4.39 0.08
C LEU A 159 -24.12 -4.17 1.10
N LEU A 160 -24.31 -5.16 1.96
CA LEU A 160 -25.19 -5.11 3.11
C LEU A 160 -24.32 -5.31 4.35
N GLY A 161 -24.45 -4.41 5.32
CA GLY A 161 -23.72 -4.49 6.56
C GLY A 161 -24.60 -4.20 7.76
N GLY A 162 -24.26 -4.80 8.90
CA GLY A 162 -24.83 -4.43 10.17
C GLY A 162 -23.89 -4.66 11.35
N ARG A 163 -24.03 -3.82 12.38
CA ARG A 163 -23.40 -3.99 13.69
C ARG A 163 -24.43 -3.78 14.79
N LEU A 164 -24.52 -4.73 15.71
CA LEU A 164 -25.30 -4.64 16.93
C LEU A 164 -24.36 -4.61 18.12
N GLU A 165 -24.41 -3.57 18.94
CA GLU A 165 -23.71 -3.50 20.23
C GLU A 165 -24.69 -3.58 21.40
N ARG A 166 -24.27 -4.25 22.49
CA ARG A 166 -25.01 -4.29 23.75
C ARG A 166 -24.07 -4.13 24.94
N ASP A 167 -24.40 -3.18 25.82
CA ASP A 167 -23.71 -3.00 27.10
C ASP A 167 -24.29 -3.95 28.15
N LEU A 168 -23.44 -4.82 28.72
CA LEU A 168 -23.78 -5.72 29.81
C LEU A 168 -22.83 -5.48 30.99
N GLY A 169 -23.20 -4.54 31.85
CA GLY A 169 -22.38 -4.11 32.97
C GLY A 169 -21.16 -3.32 32.50
N VAL A 170 -19.96 -3.85 32.73
CA VAL A 170 -18.67 -3.24 32.34
C VAL A 170 -18.11 -3.78 31.03
N LEU A 171 -18.80 -4.74 30.42
CA LEU A 171 -18.46 -5.33 29.13
C LEU A 171 -19.46 -4.83 28.08
N ARG A 172 -18.96 -4.53 26.89
CA ARG A 172 -19.75 -4.34 25.69
C ARG A 172 -19.47 -5.50 24.74
N PHE A 173 -20.54 -6.01 24.15
CA PHE A 173 -20.48 -7.08 23.16
C PHE A 173 -20.98 -6.52 21.82
N GLY A 174 -20.27 -6.85 20.74
CA GLY A 174 -20.64 -6.54 19.38
C GLY A 174 -20.91 -7.79 18.56
N ALA A 175 -21.86 -7.71 17.64
CA ALA A 175 -22.07 -8.68 16.58
C ALA A 175 -22.03 -7.95 15.25
N ASN A 176 -21.18 -8.40 14.32
CA ASN A 176 -20.94 -7.76 13.04
C ASN A 176 -21.32 -8.69 11.90
N PHE A 177 -21.79 -8.09 10.82
CA PHE A 177 -22.10 -8.76 9.58
C PHE A 177 -21.76 -7.83 8.41
N ALA A 178 -21.09 -8.37 7.40
CA ALA A 178 -20.92 -7.71 6.12
C ALA A 178 -21.07 -8.76 5.01
N ASN A 179 -21.84 -8.43 3.98
CA ASN A 179 -22.00 -9.25 2.81
C ASN A 179 -21.98 -8.36 1.58
N GLN A 180 -21.12 -8.70 0.63
CA GLN A 180 -21.16 -8.11 -0.71
C GLN A 180 -21.34 -9.19 -1.75
N HIS A 181 -22.19 -8.94 -2.73
CA HIS A 181 -22.51 -9.92 -3.76
C HIS A 181 -23.02 -9.27 -5.04
N LEU A 182 -22.87 -10.00 -6.14
CA LEU A 182 -23.49 -9.68 -7.42
C LEU A 182 -24.92 -10.23 -7.48
N PHE A 183 -25.81 -9.47 -8.10
CA PHE A 183 -27.20 -9.86 -8.39
C PHE A 183 -27.69 -9.28 -9.72
N ASP A 184 -28.71 -9.91 -10.28
CA ASP A 184 -29.42 -9.44 -11.49
C ASP A 184 -30.74 -8.77 -11.11
N PHE A 185 -30.78 -7.45 -11.17
CA PHE A 185 -31.93 -6.63 -10.76
C PHE A 185 -33.23 -7.00 -11.50
N ARG A 186 -33.14 -7.46 -12.77
CA ARG A 186 -34.33 -7.78 -13.58
C ARG A 186 -34.99 -9.09 -13.16
N ARG A 187 -34.28 -9.90 -12.36
CA ARG A 187 -34.75 -11.21 -11.91
C ARG A 187 -35.04 -11.23 -10.42
N ASN A 188 -34.05 -10.84 -9.61
CA ASN A 188 -34.00 -11.12 -8.18
C ASN A 188 -32.91 -10.26 -7.52
N LEU A 189 -33.17 -9.69 -6.34
CA LEU A 189 -32.14 -9.02 -5.51
C LEU A 189 -30.98 -9.95 -5.08
N GLY A 190 -31.06 -11.25 -5.37
CA GLY A 190 -30.09 -12.27 -5.02
C GLY A 190 -30.29 -12.77 -3.59
N GLY A 191 -29.93 -14.03 -3.35
CA GLY A 191 -29.59 -14.45 -1.98
C GLY A 191 -28.19 -13.96 -1.64
N VAL A 192 -27.82 -13.91 -0.36
CA VAL A 192 -26.47 -13.49 0.13
C VAL A 192 -25.29 -14.24 -0.50
N LYS A 193 -25.54 -15.35 -1.22
CA LYS A 193 -24.54 -16.11 -1.98
C LYS A 193 -24.23 -15.54 -3.37
N GLY A 194 -24.95 -14.50 -3.81
CA GLY A 194 -24.78 -13.86 -5.12
C GLY A 194 -25.01 -14.76 -6.32
N ASP A 195 -24.82 -14.19 -7.51
CA ASP A 195 -24.75 -14.93 -8.78
C ASP A 195 -23.64 -14.38 -9.69
N LEU A 196 -23.34 -15.10 -10.77
CA LEU A 196 -22.37 -14.65 -11.77
C LEU A 196 -22.95 -13.54 -12.63
N HIS A 197 -22.07 -12.73 -13.22
CA HIS A 197 -22.46 -11.73 -14.21
C HIS A 197 -23.22 -12.38 -15.37
N SER A 198 -24.25 -11.71 -15.90
CA SER A 198 -25.09 -12.26 -16.98
C SER A 198 -24.31 -12.57 -18.27
N SER A 199 -23.20 -11.87 -18.53
CA SER A 199 -22.28 -12.11 -19.63
C SER A 199 -20.95 -12.77 -19.23
N GLN A 200 -20.92 -13.48 -18.09
CA GLN A 200 -19.74 -14.23 -17.66
C GLN A 200 -19.31 -15.22 -18.74
N ALA A 201 -18.04 -15.17 -19.15
CA ALA A 201 -17.50 -16.14 -20.09
C ALA A 201 -17.38 -17.53 -19.46
N ILE A 202 -17.53 -18.56 -20.31
CA ILE A 202 -17.38 -19.96 -19.92
C ILE A 202 -15.94 -20.36 -20.26
N PRO A 203 -15.12 -20.74 -19.26
CA PRO A 203 -13.72 -21.03 -19.49
C PRO A 203 -13.52 -22.17 -20.47
N ALA A 204 -12.64 -21.95 -21.44
CA ALA A 204 -12.20 -22.97 -22.38
C ALA A 204 -11.05 -23.82 -21.82
N VAL A 205 -10.20 -23.23 -20.97
CA VAL A 205 -9.04 -23.91 -20.39
C VAL A 205 -8.90 -23.53 -18.92
N ILE A 206 -8.57 -24.49 -18.07
CA ILE A 206 -8.25 -24.26 -16.66
C ILE A 206 -6.73 -24.39 -16.48
N ALA A 207 -6.10 -23.43 -15.80
CA ALA A 207 -4.71 -23.54 -15.36
C ALA A 207 -4.65 -23.70 -13.85
N VAL A 208 -4.02 -24.78 -13.39
CA VAL A 208 -3.70 -24.97 -11.97
C VAL A 208 -2.20 -24.94 -11.79
N ARG A 209 -1.70 -23.96 -11.03
CA ARG A 209 -0.29 -23.89 -10.64
C ARG A 209 -0.09 -24.60 -9.31
N VAL A 210 0.96 -25.40 -9.22
CA VAL A 210 1.42 -26.07 -8.01
C VAL A 210 2.87 -25.65 -7.77
N SER A 211 3.13 -24.94 -6.69
CA SER A 211 4.46 -24.42 -6.33
C SER A 211 4.82 -24.79 -4.89
N ASP A 212 6.09 -24.59 -4.56
CA ASP A 212 6.53 -24.51 -3.17
C ASP A 212 5.86 -23.31 -2.47
N ASP A 213 5.50 -23.45 -1.20
CA ASP A 213 4.93 -22.36 -0.39
C ASP A 213 6.01 -21.69 0.48
N SER A 214 7.18 -22.33 0.60
CA SER A 214 8.38 -21.82 1.29
C SER A 214 9.62 -21.87 0.37
N PRO A 215 9.59 -21.23 -0.82
CA PRO A 215 10.59 -21.43 -1.87
C PRO A 215 12.03 -21.03 -1.47
N GLU A 216 12.20 -20.24 -0.41
CA GLU A 216 13.47 -19.66 0.02
C GLU A 216 14.47 -20.70 0.54
N ASP A 217 14.01 -21.89 0.94
CA ASP A 217 14.89 -22.99 1.37
C ASP A 217 15.46 -23.80 0.20
N GLY A 218 14.91 -23.61 -1.00
CA GLY A 218 15.29 -24.30 -2.24
C GLY A 218 15.01 -25.79 -2.29
N ARG A 219 14.23 -26.36 -1.34
CA ARG A 219 14.03 -27.82 -1.22
C ARG A 219 12.73 -28.21 -0.54
N GLY A 220 12.21 -29.38 -0.90
CA GLY A 220 11.12 -30.00 -0.13
C GLY A 220 9.75 -29.46 -0.51
N GLY A 221 9.64 -28.85 -1.69
CA GLY A 221 8.39 -28.40 -2.27
C GLY A 221 7.49 -29.56 -2.75
N PRO A 222 6.43 -29.25 -3.52
CA PRO A 222 5.34 -30.16 -3.79
C PRO A 222 5.78 -31.42 -4.53
N VAL A 223 5.17 -32.56 -4.15
CA VAL A 223 5.26 -33.80 -4.90
C VAL A 223 3.88 -34.28 -5.31
N VAL A 224 3.59 -34.17 -6.60
CA VAL A 224 2.33 -34.66 -7.17
C VAL A 224 2.51 -36.07 -7.70
N VAL A 225 1.78 -37.03 -7.13
CA VAL A 225 1.85 -38.45 -7.49
C VAL A 225 0.80 -38.81 -8.56
N ALA A 226 -0.37 -38.19 -8.51
CA ALA A 226 -1.45 -38.45 -9.46
C ALA A 226 -2.42 -37.27 -9.54
N THR A 227 -3.05 -37.13 -10.72
CA THR A 227 -4.08 -36.10 -10.98
C THR A 227 -5.32 -36.75 -11.56
N LYS A 228 -6.51 -36.30 -11.12
CA LYS A 228 -7.81 -36.75 -11.65
C LYS A 228 -8.68 -35.55 -12.01
N VAL A 229 -9.20 -35.53 -13.23
CA VAL A 229 -10.12 -34.49 -13.70
C VAL A 229 -11.56 -35.01 -13.66
N TYR A 230 -12.45 -34.23 -13.05
CA TYR A 230 -13.88 -34.49 -13.03
C TYR A 230 -14.61 -33.37 -13.75
N VAL A 231 -15.45 -33.75 -14.71
CA VAL A 231 -16.36 -32.82 -15.41
C VAL A 231 -17.78 -33.27 -15.11
N ASN A 232 -18.62 -32.33 -14.68
CA ASN A 232 -20.01 -32.57 -14.32
C ASN A 232 -20.21 -33.62 -13.20
N GLY A 233 -19.18 -33.82 -12.36
CA GLY A 233 -19.14 -34.82 -11.28
C GLY A 233 -18.75 -36.23 -11.74
N ARG A 234 -18.34 -36.40 -13.00
CA ARG A 234 -17.87 -37.69 -13.56
C ARG A 234 -16.37 -37.61 -13.81
N LEU A 235 -15.63 -38.65 -13.42
CA LEU A 235 -14.21 -38.79 -13.73
C LEU A 235 -14.03 -38.87 -15.26
N ARG A 236 -13.11 -38.07 -15.80
CA ARG A 236 -12.79 -37.97 -17.23
C ARG A 236 -11.33 -38.32 -17.49
N PRO A 237 -10.98 -39.63 -17.55
CA PRO A 237 -9.60 -40.05 -17.80
C PRO A 237 -9.13 -39.71 -19.23
N ASP A 238 -10.06 -39.42 -20.13
CA ASP A 238 -9.81 -38.98 -21.50
C ASP A 238 -9.33 -37.52 -21.60
N ILE A 239 -9.62 -36.68 -20.60
CA ILE A 239 -9.10 -35.31 -20.51
C ILE A 239 -7.79 -35.36 -19.71
N THR A 240 -6.67 -35.48 -20.42
CA THR A 240 -5.34 -35.49 -19.79
C THR A 240 -4.80 -34.06 -19.71
N PRO A 241 -4.46 -33.55 -18.51
CA PRO A 241 -3.88 -32.22 -18.38
C PRO A 241 -2.52 -32.13 -19.09
N GLY A 242 -2.29 -31.04 -19.82
CA GLY A 242 -0.94 -30.68 -20.28
C GLY A 242 -0.13 -30.13 -19.11
N ILE A 243 1.10 -30.62 -18.92
CA ILE A 243 1.92 -30.28 -17.75
C ILE A 243 3.22 -29.65 -18.21
N VAL A 244 3.48 -28.44 -17.71
CA VAL A 244 4.74 -27.73 -17.91
C VAL A 244 5.34 -27.33 -16.57
N GLY A 245 6.65 -27.40 -16.47
CA GLY A 245 7.41 -26.82 -15.37
C GLY A 245 8.00 -25.47 -15.76
N GLN A 246 8.09 -24.57 -14.79
CA GLN A 246 8.66 -23.23 -14.91
C GLN A 246 9.41 -22.88 -13.62
N SER A 247 10.07 -21.72 -13.61
CA SER A 247 10.65 -21.15 -12.41
C SER A 247 10.32 -19.66 -12.33
N PHE A 248 10.09 -19.14 -11.12
CA PHE A 248 9.80 -17.71 -10.89
C PHE A 248 10.92 -16.79 -11.40
N GLY A 249 12.17 -17.28 -11.52
CA GLY A 249 13.28 -16.53 -12.13
C GLY A 249 13.25 -16.42 -13.66
N ASN A 250 12.36 -17.16 -14.34
CA ASN A 250 12.15 -17.14 -15.80
C ASN A 250 10.78 -16.51 -16.15
N ASP A 251 10.49 -15.36 -15.55
CA ASP A 251 9.19 -14.70 -15.61
C ASP A 251 8.87 -14.04 -16.98
N PHE A 252 9.78 -14.08 -17.94
CA PHE A 252 9.60 -13.46 -19.26
C PHE A 252 8.75 -14.31 -20.23
N THR A 253 7.89 -13.64 -21.01
CA THR A 253 7.28 -14.27 -22.19
C THR A 253 8.28 -14.39 -23.35
N ALA A 254 8.24 -15.53 -24.02
CA ALA A 254 8.89 -15.81 -25.28
C ALA A 254 8.01 -15.47 -26.50
N VAL A 255 6.76 -15.06 -26.31
CA VAL A 255 5.86 -14.64 -27.38
C VAL A 255 6.17 -13.21 -27.81
N GLY A 256 6.21 -13.01 -29.12
CA GLY A 256 6.62 -11.75 -29.70
C GLY A 256 6.70 -11.77 -31.20
N ARG A 257 7.43 -10.80 -31.73
CA ARG A 257 7.71 -10.68 -33.16
C ARG A 257 9.17 -10.30 -33.34
N THR A 258 9.85 -11.00 -34.23
CA THR A 258 11.18 -10.58 -34.69
C THR A 258 10.99 -9.50 -35.75
N THR A 259 11.58 -8.33 -35.52
CA THR A 259 11.57 -7.23 -36.48
C THR A 259 12.34 -7.60 -37.75
N THR A 260 12.12 -6.84 -38.82
CA THR A 260 12.88 -6.99 -40.06
C THR A 260 14.40 -6.80 -39.90
N GLN A 261 14.84 -6.22 -38.78
CA GLN A 261 16.26 -6.04 -38.42
C GLN A 261 16.83 -7.19 -37.58
N GLY A 262 16.03 -8.23 -37.28
CA GLY A 262 16.46 -9.38 -36.48
C GLY A 262 16.33 -9.19 -34.96
N GLU A 263 15.85 -8.04 -34.50
CA GLU A 263 15.58 -7.77 -33.07
C GLU A 263 14.24 -8.40 -32.67
N PHE A 264 14.24 -9.26 -31.65
CA PHE A 264 13.01 -9.82 -31.07
C PHE A 264 12.33 -8.81 -30.15
N ARG A 265 11.05 -8.54 -30.39
CA ARG A 265 10.21 -7.69 -29.55
C ARG A 265 9.07 -8.51 -28.97
N ARG A 266 8.96 -8.54 -27.65
CA ARG A 266 7.89 -9.25 -26.92
C ARG A 266 6.52 -8.63 -27.25
N ASP A 267 5.50 -9.47 -27.39
CA ASP A 267 4.11 -9.03 -27.58
C ASP A 267 3.55 -8.71 -26.19
N PRO A 268 3.12 -7.48 -25.89
CA PRO A 268 2.65 -7.11 -24.57
C PRO A 268 1.18 -7.53 -24.35
N TYR A 269 0.86 -8.81 -24.61
CA TYR A 269 -0.37 -9.41 -24.07
C TYR A 269 -0.24 -9.72 -22.58
N TYR A 270 1.01 -9.70 -22.13
CA TYR A 270 1.49 -9.49 -20.78
C TYR A 270 1.99 -8.03 -20.74
N ASP A 271 1.27 -7.12 -20.07
CA ASP A 271 1.59 -5.68 -20.10
C ASP A 271 3.06 -5.43 -19.67
N ALA A 272 3.70 -4.44 -20.27
CA ALA A 272 5.14 -4.25 -20.21
C ALA A 272 5.64 -4.05 -18.76
N ASP A 273 6.68 -4.81 -18.39
CA ASP A 273 7.30 -5.03 -17.06
C ASP A 273 6.53 -5.94 -16.08
N LEU A 274 6.96 -7.21 -15.98
CA LEU A 274 6.51 -8.17 -14.94
C LEU A 274 6.72 -7.65 -13.53
N LYS A 275 7.88 -7.02 -13.30
CA LYS A 275 8.17 -6.34 -12.04
C LYS A 275 7.16 -5.24 -11.75
N ARG A 276 6.78 -4.43 -12.76
CA ARG A 276 5.77 -3.38 -12.63
C ARG A 276 4.37 -3.94 -12.34
N ILE A 277 4.01 -5.09 -12.91
CA ILE A 277 2.72 -5.77 -12.61
C ILE A 277 2.72 -6.32 -11.17
N SER A 278 3.79 -6.99 -10.75
CA SER A 278 3.94 -7.41 -9.35
C SER A 278 3.84 -6.21 -8.41
N ASP A 279 4.52 -5.11 -8.75
CA ASP A 279 4.52 -3.84 -8.02
C ASP A 279 3.14 -3.15 -7.98
N GLU A 280 2.37 -3.20 -9.07
CA GLU A 280 1.04 -2.56 -9.18
C GLU A 280 -0.14 -3.42 -8.66
N TYR A 281 -0.05 -4.75 -8.64
CA TYR A 281 -1.16 -5.66 -8.31
C TYR A 281 -0.84 -6.65 -7.19
N ARG A 282 -0.29 -6.22 -6.05
CA ARG A 282 -0.21 -7.11 -4.87
C ARG A 282 0.55 -8.41 -5.13
N GLY A 283 1.56 -8.40 -6.01
CA GLY A 283 2.30 -9.60 -6.40
C GLY A 283 1.47 -10.64 -7.17
N MET A 284 0.32 -10.26 -7.73
CA MET A 284 -0.54 -11.16 -8.49
C MET A 284 0.00 -11.42 -9.89
N GLU A 285 -0.08 -12.68 -10.32
CA GLU A 285 0.46 -13.16 -11.59
C GLU A 285 -0.64 -13.80 -12.46
N ILE A 286 -0.48 -13.76 -13.78
CA ILE A 286 -1.33 -14.49 -14.74
C ILE A 286 -0.55 -15.68 -15.33
N PRO A 287 -1.23 -16.76 -15.79
CA PRO A 287 -0.54 -17.84 -16.49
C PRO A 287 0.10 -17.35 -17.79
N LEU A 288 1.32 -17.82 -18.11
CA LEU A 288 1.94 -17.69 -19.43
C LEU A 288 1.26 -18.65 -20.45
N PHE A 289 -0.05 -18.46 -20.64
CA PHE A 289 -0.89 -19.40 -21.38
C PHE A 289 -0.53 -19.47 -22.87
N ALA A 290 -0.19 -18.35 -23.51
CA ALA A 290 0.14 -18.37 -24.94
C ALA A 290 1.50 -19.03 -25.18
N ASP A 291 2.48 -18.79 -24.30
CA ASP A 291 3.76 -19.52 -24.29
C ASP A 291 3.51 -21.04 -24.21
N TYR A 292 2.62 -21.48 -23.30
CA TYR A 292 2.23 -22.89 -23.20
C TYR A 292 1.67 -23.44 -24.53
N PHE A 293 0.69 -22.77 -25.14
CA PHE A 293 0.09 -23.27 -26.39
C PHE A 293 1.10 -23.35 -27.54
N TYR A 294 1.95 -22.34 -27.73
CA TYR A 294 3.00 -22.41 -28.75
C TYR A 294 4.06 -23.49 -28.43
N PHE A 295 4.36 -23.72 -27.15
CA PHE A 295 5.28 -24.78 -26.74
C PHE A 295 4.68 -26.17 -26.99
N LYS A 296 3.38 -26.34 -26.73
CA LYS A 296 2.65 -27.56 -27.07
C LYS A 296 2.67 -27.80 -28.58
N ASP A 297 2.31 -26.81 -29.41
CA ASP A 297 2.35 -26.93 -30.87
C ASP A 297 3.74 -27.37 -31.36
N TYR A 298 4.80 -26.76 -30.81
CA TYR A 298 6.18 -27.13 -31.09
C TYR A 298 6.54 -28.56 -30.71
N LEU A 299 6.03 -29.08 -29.57
CA LEU A 299 6.28 -30.46 -29.15
C LEU A 299 5.50 -31.48 -29.97
N ASP A 300 4.27 -31.13 -30.39
CA ASP A 300 3.39 -32.01 -31.15
C ASP A 300 3.83 -32.14 -32.62
N ASP A 301 4.36 -31.07 -33.22
CA ASP A 301 4.93 -31.10 -34.59
C ASP A 301 6.23 -30.27 -34.74
N PRO A 302 7.37 -30.76 -34.20
CA PRO A 302 8.64 -30.02 -34.24
C PRO A 302 9.17 -29.72 -35.65
N ALA A 303 8.67 -30.43 -36.68
CA ALA A 303 9.12 -30.32 -38.06
C ALA A 303 8.16 -29.52 -38.97
N GLY A 304 6.90 -29.30 -38.55
CA GLY A 304 5.85 -28.71 -39.38
C GLY A 304 5.09 -27.52 -38.77
N SER A 305 5.11 -27.31 -37.45
CA SER A 305 4.52 -26.10 -36.83
C SER A 305 5.54 -24.95 -36.86
N ASP A 306 5.48 -24.06 -37.87
CA ASP A 306 6.30 -22.84 -37.88
C ASP A 306 5.75 -21.81 -36.86
N VAL A 307 6.08 -22.01 -35.59
CA VAL A 307 5.76 -21.06 -34.50
C VAL A 307 6.71 -19.86 -34.47
N SER A 308 7.79 -19.88 -35.25
CA SER A 308 8.90 -18.90 -35.18
C SER A 308 8.49 -17.46 -35.53
N GLN A 309 7.35 -17.28 -36.18
CA GLN A 309 6.75 -15.97 -36.47
C GLN A 309 6.08 -15.31 -35.25
N ASN A 310 5.80 -16.08 -34.20
CA ASN A 310 5.07 -15.63 -33.01
C ASN A 310 5.85 -15.80 -31.71
N VAL A 311 6.97 -16.55 -31.71
CA VAL A 311 7.79 -16.79 -30.51
C VAL A 311 9.29 -16.74 -30.81
N ASN A 312 10.08 -16.41 -29.80
CA ASN A 312 11.51 -16.71 -29.77
C ASN A 312 11.71 -18.12 -29.20
N LEU A 313 12.01 -19.09 -30.08
CA LEU A 313 12.08 -20.50 -29.72
C LEU A 313 13.17 -20.82 -28.68
N ASN A 314 14.28 -20.09 -28.69
CA ASN A 314 15.33 -20.26 -27.68
C ASN A 314 14.84 -19.81 -26.30
N LEU A 315 14.14 -18.68 -26.22
CA LEU A 315 13.55 -18.22 -24.96
C LEU A 315 12.42 -19.14 -24.49
N LEU A 316 11.62 -19.67 -25.41
CA LEU A 316 10.49 -20.54 -25.11
C LEU A 316 10.95 -21.88 -24.49
N THR A 317 11.98 -22.48 -25.09
CA THR A 317 12.55 -23.75 -24.61
C THR A 317 13.42 -23.58 -23.37
N GLN A 318 13.86 -22.36 -23.05
CA GLN A 318 14.52 -22.01 -21.78
C GLN A 318 13.53 -21.76 -20.64
N SER A 319 12.35 -21.20 -20.93
CA SER A 319 11.33 -20.84 -19.94
C SER A 319 10.42 -22.02 -19.56
N LEU A 320 10.09 -22.90 -20.51
CA LEU A 320 9.17 -24.02 -20.30
C LEU A 320 9.87 -25.38 -20.40
N ARG A 321 9.63 -26.26 -19.42
CA ARG A 321 9.99 -27.68 -19.51
C ARG A 321 8.75 -28.56 -19.64
N SER A 322 8.80 -29.58 -20.50
CA SER A 322 7.77 -30.61 -20.57
C SER A 322 7.88 -31.55 -19.35
N VAL A 323 6.76 -31.88 -18.72
CA VAL A 323 6.71 -32.77 -17.56
C VAL A 323 5.83 -33.98 -17.87
N SER A 324 6.35 -35.18 -17.61
CA SER A 324 5.62 -36.43 -17.88
C SER A 324 4.54 -36.67 -16.82
N PRO A 325 3.28 -36.95 -17.23
CA PRO A 325 2.20 -37.27 -16.29
C PRO A 325 2.35 -38.67 -15.65
N ASN A 326 3.24 -39.52 -16.17
CA ASN A 326 3.37 -40.92 -15.77
C ASN A 326 4.36 -41.15 -14.60
N GLN A 327 4.96 -40.09 -14.07
CA GLN A 327 5.92 -40.14 -12.96
C GLN A 327 5.52 -39.14 -11.88
N PRO A 328 5.94 -39.33 -10.61
CA PRO A 328 5.80 -38.30 -9.60
C PRO A 328 6.50 -37.01 -10.04
N GLN A 329 5.80 -35.89 -9.92
CA GLN A 329 6.22 -34.58 -10.41
C GLN A 329 6.62 -33.73 -9.21
N ARG A 330 7.77 -33.06 -9.32
CA ARG A 330 8.36 -32.27 -8.25
C ARG A 330 8.59 -30.85 -8.71
N ALA A 331 8.45 -29.92 -7.78
CA ALA A 331 8.90 -28.55 -7.91
C ALA A 331 9.47 -28.14 -6.56
N ASP A 332 10.74 -27.77 -6.52
CA ASP A 332 11.44 -27.38 -5.29
C ASP A 332 11.88 -25.92 -5.42
N GLY A 333 11.77 -25.15 -4.33
CA GLY A 333 12.19 -23.76 -4.31
C GLY A 333 11.40 -22.91 -5.33
N GLU A 334 12.13 -22.15 -6.14
CA GLU A 334 11.55 -21.27 -7.15
C GLU A 334 10.90 -22.00 -8.35
N GLU A 335 10.90 -23.33 -8.39
CA GLU A 335 10.25 -24.10 -9.44
C GLU A 335 8.75 -24.27 -9.18
N TYR A 336 7.95 -24.36 -10.24
CA TYR A 336 6.54 -24.69 -10.15
C TYR A 336 6.04 -25.47 -11.37
N LEU A 337 4.90 -26.14 -11.21
CA LEU A 337 4.20 -26.89 -12.25
C LEU A 337 2.90 -26.18 -12.61
N ILE A 338 2.53 -26.14 -13.89
CA ILE A 338 1.19 -25.74 -14.32
C ILE A 338 0.52 -26.90 -15.07
N TYR A 339 -0.70 -27.21 -14.64
CA TYR A 339 -1.60 -28.18 -15.25
C TYR A 339 -2.67 -27.44 -16.05
N TYR A 340 -2.62 -27.58 -17.37
CA TYR A 340 -3.60 -27.02 -18.31
C TYR A 340 -4.65 -28.09 -18.65
N VAL A 341 -5.91 -27.84 -18.28
CA VAL A 341 -7.05 -28.70 -18.58
C VAL A 341 -7.89 -28.04 -19.66
N GLU A 342 -7.79 -28.56 -20.88
CA GLU A 342 -8.56 -28.07 -22.03
C GLU A 342 -9.98 -28.68 -22.02
N LEU A 343 -10.99 -27.80 -22.15
CA LEU A 343 -12.40 -28.15 -22.14
C LEU A 343 -13.09 -27.85 -23.48
N GLU A 344 -12.37 -27.29 -24.46
CA GLU A 344 -12.89 -27.07 -25.82
C GLU A 344 -13.41 -28.38 -26.41
N GLY A 345 -14.62 -28.36 -26.97
CA GLY A 345 -15.29 -29.54 -27.54
C GLY A 345 -16.25 -30.27 -26.60
N GLU A 346 -16.26 -29.94 -25.30
CA GLU A 346 -17.30 -30.43 -24.39
C GLU A 346 -18.66 -29.80 -24.73
N PRO A 347 -19.75 -30.58 -24.85
CA PRO A 347 -21.05 -30.05 -25.27
C PRO A 347 -21.70 -29.14 -24.21
N TYR A 348 -21.43 -29.42 -22.93
CA TYR A 348 -21.96 -28.66 -21.81
C TYR A 348 -21.20 -28.99 -20.52
N VAL A 349 -20.69 -27.96 -19.84
CA VAL A 349 -19.97 -28.09 -18.57
C VAL A 349 -20.73 -27.33 -17.49
N ARG A 350 -20.98 -27.97 -16.34
CA ARG A 350 -21.64 -27.40 -15.16
C ARG A 350 -20.74 -27.33 -13.92
N SER A 351 -19.64 -28.07 -13.92
CA SER A 351 -18.69 -28.15 -12.81
C SER A 351 -17.40 -28.79 -13.30
N VAL A 352 -16.27 -28.26 -12.85
CA VAL A 352 -14.95 -28.87 -13.04
C VAL A 352 -14.30 -29.00 -11.67
N ARG A 353 -13.75 -30.17 -11.37
CA ARG A 353 -12.95 -30.44 -10.17
C ARG A 353 -11.69 -31.18 -10.56
N ILE A 354 -10.56 -30.78 -10.00
CA ILE A 354 -9.27 -31.42 -10.23
C ILE A 354 -8.76 -31.92 -8.88
N ASP A 355 -8.57 -33.23 -8.76
CA ASP A 355 -8.01 -33.83 -7.55
C ASP A 355 -6.52 -34.13 -7.77
N PHE A 356 -5.67 -33.68 -6.86
CA PHE A 356 -4.24 -33.96 -6.82
C PHE A 356 -3.92 -34.87 -5.64
N LEU A 357 -3.27 -36.01 -5.87
CA LEU A 357 -2.59 -36.76 -4.81
C LEU A 357 -1.23 -36.12 -4.60
N ILE A 358 -1.16 -35.25 -3.59
CA ILE A 358 -0.04 -34.35 -3.35
C ILE A 358 0.40 -34.41 -1.89
N GLY A 359 1.70 -34.29 -1.66
CA GLY A 359 2.30 -34.13 -0.34
C GLY A 359 3.46 -33.13 -0.40
N ASN A 360 4.14 -32.98 0.72
CA ASN A 360 5.10 -31.95 1.05
C ASN A 360 4.49 -30.55 1.22
N ASP A 361 5.33 -29.52 1.31
CA ASP A 361 4.95 -28.13 1.26
C ASP A 361 4.42 -27.81 -0.14
N TYR A 362 3.25 -27.19 -0.22
CA TYR A 362 2.62 -26.91 -1.49
C TYR A 362 1.69 -25.71 -1.41
N ARG A 363 1.70 -24.92 -2.47
CA ARG A 363 0.69 -23.91 -2.79
C ARG A 363 0.03 -24.26 -4.11
N ILE A 364 -1.29 -24.22 -4.14
CA ILE A 364 -2.08 -24.48 -5.34
C ILE A 364 -2.85 -23.21 -5.69
N ASP A 365 -2.56 -22.67 -6.87
CA ASP A 365 -3.26 -21.52 -7.44
C ASP A 365 -4.08 -21.91 -8.66
N LEU A 366 -5.20 -21.22 -8.88
CA LEU A 366 -6.15 -21.47 -9.96
C LEU A 366 -6.30 -20.22 -10.84
N SER A 367 -6.26 -20.41 -12.15
CA SER A 367 -6.73 -19.43 -13.15
C SER A 367 -7.47 -20.17 -14.27
N SER A 368 -8.13 -19.43 -15.16
CA SER A 368 -8.84 -20.03 -16.28
C SER A 368 -8.92 -19.10 -17.47
N MET A 369 -8.83 -19.64 -18.69
CA MET A 369 -8.82 -18.87 -19.91
C MET A 369 -10.18 -18.84 -20.58
N ASP A 370 -10.61 -17.64 -20.94
CA ASP A 370 -11.82 -17.37 -21.69
C ASP A 370 -11.47 -17.10 -23.15
N VAL A 371 -12.32 -17.54 -24.10
CA VAL A 371 -12.13 -17.28 -25.54
C VAL A 371 -12.74 -15.94 -25.90
N VAL A 372 -11.89 -14.94 -26.13
CA VAL A 372 -12.30 -13.56 -26.46
C VAL A 372 -12.35 -13.29 -27.96
N ALA A 373 -11.58 -14.02 -28.77
CA ALA A 373 -11.55 -13.88 -30.22
C ALA A 373 -11.38 -15.25 -30.90
N PRO A 374 -12.46 -16.00 -31.16
CA PRO A 374 -12.38 -17.40 -31.62
C PRO A 374 -11.72 -17.55 -32.99
N GLU A 375 -11.84 -16.54 -33.86
CA GLU A 375 -11.27 -16.52 -35.21
C GLU A 375 -9.79 -16.09 -35.24
N GLU A 376 -9.22 -15.68 -34.12
CA GLU A 376 -7.84 -15.21 -34.05
C GLU A 376 -6.87 -16.38 -33.91
N ALA A 377 -5.91 -16.47 -34.83
CA ALA A 377 -4.92 -17.54 -34.86
C ALA A 377 -3.84 -17.39 -33.78
N ARG A 378 -3.60 -16.16 -33.29
CA ARG A 378 -2.60 -15.89 -32.26
C ARG A 378 -3.18 -16.12 -30.87
N TYR A 379 -2.67 -17.11 -30.13
CA TYR A 379 -3.18 -17.49 -28.80
C TYR A 379 -3.30 -16.33 -27.83
N GLN A 380 -2.31 -15.43 -27.83
CA GLN A 380 -2.28 -14.25 -26.97
C GLN A 380 -3.39 -13.22 -27.22
N ARG A 381 -4.10 -13.33 -28.34
CA ARG A 381 -5.25 -12.51 -28.71
C ARG A 381 -6.55 -13.32 -28.76
N LYS A 382 -6.46 -14.65 -28.89
CA LYS A 382 -7.60 -15.58 -28.84
C LYS A 382 -8.15 -15.70 -27.42
N PHE A 383 -7.26 -15.79 -26.43
CA PHE A 383 -7.62 -16.04 -25.03
C PHE A 383 -7.37 -14.82 -24.13
N SER A 384 -8.08 -14.77 -23.01
CA SER A 384 -7.82 -13.89 -21.86
C SER A 384 -7.82 -14.71 -20.59
N ALA A 385 -6.97 -14.37 -19.62
CA ALA A 385 -6.87 -15.07 -18.34
C ALA A 385 -6.81 -14.07 -17.17
N PRO A 386 -7.55 -14.30 -16.07
CA PRO A 386 -7.43 -13.55 -14.84
C PRO A 386 -6.20 -13.96 -14.05
N PHE A 387 -5.91 -13.19 -13.00
CA PHE A 387 -4.85 -13.51 -12.05
C PHE A 387 -5.09 -14.87 -11.39
N PHE A 388 -3.98 -15.52 -11.04
CA PHE A 388 -3.99 -16.69 -10.18
C PHE A 388 -4.63 -16.36 -8.83
N GLU A 389 -5.45 -17.29 -8.35
CA GLU A 389 -6.07 -17.25 -7.03
C GLU A 389 -5.64 -18.48 -6.25
N THR A 390 -5.08 -18.26 -5.05
CA THR A 390 -4.67 -19.36 -4.17
C THR A 390 -5.90 -20.08 -3.62
N VAL A 391 -6.00 -21.37 -3.91
CA VAL A 391 -7.17 -22.21 -3.57
C VAL A 391 -6.85 -23.28 -2.54
N ALA A 392 -5.58 -23.65 -2.36
CA ALA A 392 -5.15 -24.56 -1.32
C ALA A 392 -3.67 -24.36 -0.97
N ARG A 393 -3.32 -24.58 0.29
CA ARG A 393 -1.94 -24.59 0.79
C ARG A 393 -1.72 -25.78 1.74
N ALA A 394 -0.49 -26.24 1.88
CA ALA A 394 -0.10 -27.21 2.90
C ALA A 394 0.03 -26.50 4.27
N PRO A 395 -0.29 -27.16 5.39
CA PRO A 395 0.05 -26.63 6.71
C PRO A 395 1.54 -26.83 7.02
N GLY A 396 2.31 -25.74 7.09
CA GLY A 396 3.73 -25.69 7.39
C GLY A 396 4.63 -26.26 6.29
N ASN A 397 5.95 -26.13 6.48
CA ASN A 397 6.96 -26.63 5.54
C ASN A 397 7.29 -28.12 5.76
N ILE A 398 6.43 -29.01 5.27
CA ILE A 398 6.60 -30.47 5.36
C ILE A 398 7.45 -30.98 4.18
N GLN A 399 8.55 -31.69 4.42
CA GLN A 399 9.47 -32.12 3.33
C GLN A 399 9.57 -33.64 3.15
N ASP A 400 8.89 -34.43 3.98
CA ASP A 400 9.07 -35.88 4.12
C ASP A 400 7.90 -36.74 3.59
N LEU A 401 6.96 -36.12 2.89
CA LEU A 401 5.72 -36.71 2.35
C LEU A 401 4.73 -37.23 3.40
N SER A 402 4.91 -36.90 4.68
CA SER A 402 4.02 -37.36 5.75
C SER A 402 2.57 -36.88 5.61
N ASN A 403 2.34 -35.80 4.85
CA ASN A 403 1.02 -35.21 4.58
C ASN A 403 0.40 -35.65 3.23
N LEU A 404 0.95 -36.65 2.53
CA LEU A 404 0.46 -37.10 1.21
C LEU A 404 -1.04 -37.46 1.26
N LYS A 405 -1.85 -36.69 0.53
CA LYS A 405 -3.32 -36.84 0.51
C LYS A 405 -3.92 -36.36 -0.80
N TRP A 406 -5.19 -36.70 -1.03
CA TRP A 406 -5.96 -36.08 -2.10
C TRP A 406 -6.39 -34.67 -1.68
N VAL A 407 -6.04 -33.69 -2.50
CA VAL A 407 -6.48 -32.29 -2.41
C VAL A 407 -7.36 -32.01 -3.63
N SER A 408 -8.59 -31.56 -3.38
CA SER A 408 -9.56 -31.24 -4.43
C SER A 408 -9.61 -29.75 -4.69
N VAL A 409 -9.51 -29.36 -5.95
CA VAL A 409 -9.67 -27.99 -6.43
C VAL A 409 -10.97 -27.91 -7.22
N ASP A 410 -11.98 -27.25 -6.67
CA ASP A 410 -13.23 -26.95 -7.37
C ASP A 410 -13.09 -25.64 -8.16
N VAL A 411 -13.44 -25.67 -9.44
CA VAL A 411 -13.34 -24.49 -10.31
C VAL A 411 -14.61 -23.65 -10.21
N GLY A 412 -14.45 -22.33 -10.07
CA GLY A 412 -15.56 -21.37 -10.12
C GLY A 412 -15.09 -19.93 -10.13
N ALA A 413 -16.01 -19.01 -10.40
CA ALA A 413 -15.80 -17.57 -10.27
C ALA A 413 -16.52 -17.04 -9.02
N GLY A 414 -15.94 -16.01 -8.39
CA GLY A 414 -16.48 -15.38 -7.18
C GLY A 414 -17.85 -14.75 -7.42
N THR A 415 -18.77 -14.95 -6.48
CA THR A 415 -20.16 -14.46 -6.56
C THR A 415 -20.56 -13.62 -5.34
N ALA A 416 -19.99 -13.93 -4.17
CA ALA A 416 -20.24 -13.19 -2.95
C ALA A 416 -19.12 -13.38 -1.93
N GLN A 417 -18.93 -12.39 -1.06
CA GLN A 417 -18.08 -12.45 0.12
C GLN A 417 -18.95 -12.13 1.35
N THR A 418 -18.91 -13.02 2.36
CA THR A 418 -19.64 -12.84 3.62
C THR A 418 -18.69 -12.92 4.80
N LEU A 419 -18.76 -11.94 5.70
CA LEU A 419 -18.07 -11.94 6.97
C LEU A 419 -19.06 -11.76 8.12
N TYR A 420 -18.79 -12.44 9.22
CA TYR A 420 -19.49 -12.23 10.48
C TYR A 420 -18.50 -12.38 11.63
N SER A 421 -18.68 -11.57 12.67
CA SER A 421 -17.85 -11.65 13.86
C SER A 421 -18.63 -11.36 15.13
N GLY A 422 -18.08 -11.83 16.25
CA GLY A 422 -18.45 -11.39 17.59
C GLY A 422 -17.25 -10.73 18.25
N ASP A 423 -17.44 -9.52 18.75
CA ASP A 423 -16.40 -8.78 19.47
C ASP A 423 -16.83 -8.46 20.90
N LEU A 424 -15.83 -8.21 21.74
CA LEU A 424 -16.02 -7.80 23.11
C LEU A 424 -14.97 -6.74 23.48
N HIS A 425 -15.40 -5.78 24.28
CA HIS A 425 -14.49 -4.84 24.93
C HIS A 425 -14.97 -4.46 26.32
N GLY A 426 -14.03 -4.20 27.22
CA GLY A 426 -14.38 -3.73 28.55
C GLY A 426 -13.19 -3.44 29.43
N ASN A 427 -13.49 -2.83 30.58
CA ASN A 427 -12.51 -2.53 31.62
C ASN A 427 -12.95 -3.17 32.94
N LEU A 428 -12.28 -4.25 33.33
CA LEU A 428 -12.53 -5.03 34.53
C LEU A 428 -11.53 -4.64 35.63
N GLY A 429 -11.83 -3.58 36.38
CA GLY A 429 -11.00 -3.17 37.52
C GLY A 429 -9.57 -2.75 37.11
N GLY A 430 -9.45 -2.04 35.98
CA GLY A 430 -8.17 -1.60 35.40
C GLY A 430 -7.58 -2.58 34.37
N LEU A 431 -8.15 -3.78 34.23
CA LEU A 431 -7.81 -4.71 33.15
C LEU A 431 -8.64 -4.37 31.92
N GLN A 432 -7.98 -3.81 30.90
CA GLN A 432 -8.54 -3.61 29.57
C GLN A 432 -8.55 -4.93 28.82
N LEU A 433 -9.71 -5.26 28.26
CA LEU A 433 -9.98 -6.47 27.51
C LEU A 433 -10.56 -6.05 26.16
N ARG A 434 -9.99 -6.56 25.06
CA ARG A 434 -10.55 -6.44 23.71
C ARG A 434 -10.38 -7.77 23.00
N GLY A 435 -11.37 -8.24 22.28
CA GLY A 435 -11.24 -9.43 21.46
C GLY A 435 -12.29 -9.51 20.38
N GLU A 436 -11.98 -10.25 19.34
CA GLU A 436 -12.88 -10.49 18.22
C GLU A 436 -12.61 -11.88 17.65
N PHE A 437 -13.68 -12.58 17.27
CA PHE A 437 -13.62 -13.80 16.48
C PHE A 437 -14.48 -13.59 15.23
N ALA A 438 -13.86 -13.70 14.07
CA ALA A 438 -14.46 -13.46 12.77
C ALA A 438 -14.32 -14.69 11.87
N ARG A 439 -15.27 -14.85 10.94
CA ARG A 439 -15.27 -15.90 9.94
C ARG A 439 -15.60 -15.33 8.58
N SER A 440 -14.75 -15.64 7.60
CA SER A 440 -14.95 -15.31 6.20
C SER A 440 -15.59 -16.49 5.47
N ARG A 441 -16.41 -16.18 4.46
CA ARG A 441 -16.95 -17.14 3.51
C ARG A 441 -17.01 -16.52 2.12
N THR A 442 -16.15 -17.00 1.22
CA THR A 442 -16.18 -16.65 -0.19
C THR A 442 -17.02 -17.67 -0.94
N HIS A 443 -17.97 -17.20 -1.74
CA HIS A 443 -18.90 -18.03 -2.51
C HIS A 443 -18.52 -18.04 -3.98
N TYR A 444 -18.47 -19.23 -4.56
CA TYR A 444 -18.12 -19.42 -5.98
C TYR A 444 -19.22 -20.16 -6.72
N ARG A 445 -19.27 -19.92 -8.03
CA ARG A 445 -20.11 -20.65 -8.96
C ARG A 445 -19.38 -20.92 -10.26
N TYR A 446 -19.57 -22.11 -10.83
CA TYR A 446 -19.08 -22.41 -12.17
C TYR A 446 -20.00 -21.77 -13.24
N PRO A 447 -19.47 -21.04 -14.24
CA PRO A 447 -20.26 -20.54 -15.37
C PRO A 447 -20.61 -21.69 -16.31
N ASP A 448 -21.82 -22.23 -16.21
CA ASP A 448 -22.21 -23.42 -16.97
C ASP A 448 -22.67 -23.16 -18.41
N GLY A 449 -22.35 -24.11 -19.30
CA GLY A 449 -22.65 -24.07 -20.73
C GLY A 449 -21.54 -24.69 -21.57
N ALA A 450 -21.58 -24.47 -22.88
CA ALA A 450 -20.53 -24.95 -23.80
C ALA A 450 -19.28 -24.05 -23.67
N PRO A 451 -18.09 -24.61 -23.40
CA PRO A 451 -16.83 -23.85 -23.38
C PRO A 451 -16.53 -23.21 -24.75
N GLY A 452 -16.12 -21.94 -24.74
CA GLY A 452 -15.78 -21.19 -25.96
C GLY A 452 -16.37 -19.77 -26.01
N SER A 453 -16.22 -19.10 -27.17
CA SER A 453 -16.67 -17.72 -27.32
C SER A 453 -18.20 -17.64 -27.34
N GLN A 454 -18.76 -17.02 -26.32
CA GLN A 454 -20.14 -16.56 -26.31
C GLN A 454 -20.20 -15.30 -27.19
N VAL A 455 -20.32 -15.44 -28.52
CA VAL A 455 -20.44 -14.29 -29.42
C VAL A 455 -21.73 -13.54 -29.08
N GLN A 456 -21.65 -12.53 -28.20
CA GLN A 456 -22.70 -11.56 -28.05
C GLN A 456 -22.64 -10.63 -29.25
N ASN A 457 -23.74 -10.57 -30.01
CA ASN A 457 -23.87 -9.61 -31.10
C ASN A 457 -23.52 -8.21 -30.56
N ARG A 458 -22.45 -7.60 -31.09
CA ARG A 458 -21.95 -6.24 -30.78
C ARG A 458 -22.95 -5.09 -31.07
N GLY A 459 -24.24 -5.39 -31.17
CA GLY A 459 -25.33 -4.43 -31.37
C GLY A 459 -26.71 -4.90 -30.86
N GLY A 460 -26.79 -5.94 -30.03
CA GLY A 460 -28.02 -6.41 -29.39
C GLY A 460 -27.95 -6.32 -27.86
N ALA A 461 -29.10 -6.20 -27.19
CA ALA A 461 -29.15 -6.23 -25.72
C ALA A 461 -28.56 -7.55 -25.20
N PRO A 462 -27.73 -7.53 -24.13
CA PRO A 462 -27.12 -8.74 -23.58
C PRO A 462 -28.21 -9.77 -23.24
N VAL A 463 -28.03 -11.00 -23.70
CA VAL A 463 -28.92 -12.11 -23.35
C VAL A 463 -28.70 -12.40 -21.86
N LEU A 464 -29.75 -12.25 -21.05
CA LEU A 464 -29.68 -12.62 -19.65
C LEU A 464 -29.49 -14.14 -19.53
N GLN A 465 -28.28 -14.62 -19.23
CA GLN A 465 -28.04 -16.04 -18.97
C GLN A 465 -28.41 -16.39 -17.53
N GLU A 466 -29.13 -17.49 -17.31
CA GLU A 466 -29.29 -18.07 -15.97
C GLU A 466 -28.19 -19.10 -15.75
N TRP A 467 -27.53 -19.01 -14.60
CA TRP A 467 -26.49 -19.93 -14.21
C TRP A 467 -27.08 -21.05 -13.37
N HIS A 468 -26.78 -22.30 -13.72
CA HIS A 468 -27.13 -23.52 -12.98
C HIS A 468 -25.90 -24.33 -12.58
N GLY A 469 -24.71 -23.81 -12.85
CA GLY A 469 -23.44 -24.43 -12.49
C GLY A 469 -23.30 -24.66 -10.98
N ALA A 470 -22.45 -25.63 -10.65
CA ALA A 470 -22.19 -26.03 -9.29
C ALA A 470 -21.64 -24.87 -8.46
N ARG A 471 -22.01 -24.85 -7.18
CA ARG A 471 -21.57 -23.85 -6.21
C ARG A 471 -20.70 -24.51 -5.15
N HIS A 472 -19.69 -23.78 -4.72
CA HIS A 472 -18.87 -24.15 -3.56
C HIS A 472 -18.54 -22.89 -2.75
N SER A 473 -17.88 -23.05 -1.62
CA SER A 473 -17.46 -21.93 -0.79
C SER A 473 -16.17 -22.26 -0.07
N VAL A 474 -15.33 -21.25 0.11
CA VAL A 474 -14.11 -21.32 0.92
C VAL A 474 -14.38 -20.54 2.20
N ASP A 475 -14.08 -21.18 3.34
CA ASP A 475 -14.35 -20.68 4.68
C ASP A 475 -13.04 -20.64 5.47
N ASP A 476 -12.80 -19.57 6.20
CA ASP A 476 -11.72 -19.51 7.19
C ASP A 476 -12.03 -18.52 8.32
N GLN A 477 -11.18 -18.46 9.34
CA GLN A 477 -11.41 -17.67 10.55
C GLN A 477 -10.20 -16.80 10.91
N ALA A 478 -10.48 -15.71 11.61
CA ALA A 478 -9.48 -14.88 12.24
C ALA A 478 -9.94 -14.50 13.65
N TYR A 479 -9.03 -14.42 14.60
CA TYR A 479 -9.36 -13.98 15.95
C TYR A 479 -8.19 -13.30 16.64
N TYR A 480 -8.54 -12.48 17.63
CA TYR A 480 -7.57 -11.98 18.58
C TYR A 480 -8.22 -11.76 19.96
N LEU A 481 -7.37 -11.78 20.99
CA LEU A 481 -7.72 -11.39 22.34
C LEU A 481 -6.54 -10.65 22.94
N THR A 482 -6.77 -9.40 23.33
CA THR A 482 -5.80 -8.57 24.04
C THR A 482 -6.27 -8.29 25.45
N LEU A 483 -5.29 -8.37 26.36
CA LEU A 483 -5.42 -8.12 27.78
C LEU A 483 -4.32 -7.15 28.15
N HIS A 484 -4.65 -6.00 28.71
CA HIS A 484 -3.66 -5.04 29.20
C HIS A 484 -4.10 -4.45 30.52
N ARG A 485 -3.16 -4.29 31.44
CA ARG A 485 -3.38 -3.57 32.69
C ARG A 485 -2.17 -2.72 32.98
N GLU A 486 -2.41 -1.42 33.21
CA GLU A 486 -1.40 -0.51 33.73
C GLU A 486 -1.71 -0.21 35.21
N GLY A 487 -0.72 -0.40 36.08
CA GLY A 487 -0.76 0.04 37.48
C GLY A 487 0.36 1.04 37.76
N ASP A 488 0.36 1.62 38.97
CA ASP A 488 1.29 2.70 39.32
C ASP A 488 2.78 2.33 39.21
N SER A 489 3.11 1.08 39.53
CA SER A 489 4.48 0.55 39.54
C SER A 489 4.72 -0.58 38.53
N PHE A 490 3.66 -1.28 38.14
CA PHE A 490 3.75 -2.44 37.25
C PHE A 490 2.55 -2.45 36.31
N GLY A 491 2.82 -2.71 35.03
CA GLY A 491 1.85 -3.00 34.01
C GLY A 491 2.21 -4.29 33.28
N PHE A 492 1.23 -4.92 32.64
CA PHE A 492 1.45 -6.09 31.81
C PHE A 492 0.47 -6.11 30.65
N GLY A 493 0.84 -6.81 29.59
CA GLY A 493 -0.04 -7.10 28.48
C GLY A 493 0.15 -8.51 27.96
N ALA A 494 -0.92 -9.07 27.41
CA ALA A 494 -0.96 -10.34 26.74
C ALA A 494 -1.85 -10.23 25.50
N GLU A 495 -1.39 -10.77 24.38
CA GLU A 495 -2.12 -10.88 23.13
C GLU A 495 -2.04 -12.34 22.68
N ILE A 496 -3.14 -12.87 22.16
CA ILE A 496 -3.18 -14.12 21.39
C ILE A 496 -3.99 -13.85 20.13
N PHE A 497 -3.52 -14.35 18.99
CA PHE A 497 -4.11 -14.06 17.70
C PHE A 497 -3.88 -15.18 16.70
N SER A 498 -4.70 -15.21 15.65
CA SER A 498 -4.54 -16.08 14.50
C SER A 498 -5.39 -15.55 13.35
N THR A 499 -4.80 -15.41 12.17
CA THR A 499 -5.49 -15.09 10.92
C THR A 499 -5.25 -16.23 9.94
N GLY A 500 -6.30 -16.97 9.58
CA GLY A 500 -6.15 -18.14 8.71
C GLY A 500 -5.66 -17.81 7.29
N PRO A 501 -4.92 -18.73 6.62
CA PRO A 501 -4.38 -18.54 5.28
C PRO A 501 -5.43 -18.39 4.17
N ALA A 502 -6.67 -18.78 4.41
CA ALA A 502 -7.81 -18.59 3.52
C ALA A 502 -8.79 -17.52 4.05
N TYR A 503 -8.44 -16.83 5.14
CA TYR A 503 -9.21 -15.67 5.59
C TYR A 503 -9.17 -14.61 4.49
N ASN A 504 -10.34 -14.06 4.17
CA ASN A 504 -10.51 -13.25 2.98
C ASN A 504 -11.57 -12.17 3.23
N THR A 505 -11.22 -10.94 2.90
CA THR A 505 -12.05 -9.74 3.03
C THR A 505 -12.37 -9.14 1.66
N GLN A 506 -11.85 -9.74 0.58
CA GLN A 506 -11.96 -9.26 -0.79
C GLN A 506 -12.83 -10.19 -1.64
N LEU A 507 -13.73 -9.62 -2.45
CA LEU A 507 -14.46 -10.34 -3.48
C LEU A 507 -13.80 -10.09 -4.84
N ARG A 508 -13.31 -11.17 -5.46
CA ARG A 508 -12.81 -11.16 -6.84
C ARG A 508 -13.94 -11.46 -7.80
N LEU A 509 -14.20 -10.53 -8.71
CA LEU A 509 -15.22 -10.65 -9.75
C LEU A 509 -14.56 -10.76 -11.12
N ARG A 510 -15.19 -11.51 -12.01
CA ARG A 510 -14.82 -11.55 -13.42
C ARG A 510 -15.86 -10.77 -14.21
N PRO A 511 -15.56 -9.53 -14.63
CA PRO A 511 -16.48 -8.80 -15.47
C PRO A 511 -16.64 -9.53 -16.81
N GLY A 512 -17.89 -9.66 -17.28
CA GLY A 512 -18.13 -10.04 -18.68
C GLY A 512 -17.82 -8.87 -19.64
N ASP A 513 -18.35 -8.93 -20.87
CA ASP A 513 -18.22 -7.83 -21.85
C ASP A 513 -18.78 -6.50 -21.27
N LEU A 514 -17.91 -5.63 -20.78
CA LEU A 514 -18.27 -4.35 -20.16
C LEU A 514 -18.16 -3.18 -21.15
N ASP A 515 -19.19 -2.33 -21.13
CA ASP A 515 -19.13 -0.95 -21.64
C ASP A 515 -19.05 -0.01 -20.44
N ILE A 516 -17.89 0.60 -20.29
CA ILE A 516 -17.45 1.37 -19.10
C ILE A 516 -17.98 2.83 -19.17
N SER A 517 -19.09 3.04 -19.90
CA SER A 517 -19.50 4.34 -20.41
C SER A 517 -20.19 5.29 -19.41
N TYR A 518 -20.57 4.85 -18.20
CA TYR A 518 -21.38 5.69 -17.30
C TYR A 518 -20.73 6.12 -15.98
N ASN A 519 -19.53 5.66 -15.64
CA ASN A 519 -18.71 6.32 -14.62
C ASN A 519 -17.21 6.00 -14.82
N PRO A 520 -16.51 6.71 -15.71
CA PRO A 520 -15.21 6.29 -16.25
C PRO A 520 -14.02 6.37 -15.26
N ARG A 521 -14.24 6.69 -13.97
CA ARG A 521 -13.14 6.86 -12.99
C ARG A 521 -13.10 5.83 -11.86
N TYR A 522 -14.24 5.29 -11.43
CA TYR A 522 -14.30 4.35 -10.30
C TYR A 522 -13.96 2.90 -10.67
N LEU A 523 -14.24 2.47 -11.91
CA LEU A 523 -14.16 1.06 -12.31
C LEU A 523 -13.07 0.78 -13.35
N TYR A 524 -12.67 1.78 -14.15
CA TYR A 524 -11.66 1.62 -15.21
C TYR A 524 -10.26 1.27 -14.64
N GLN A 525 -10.02 1.60 -13.36
CA GLN A 525 -8.72 1.40 -12.71
C GLN A 525 -8.62 0.04 -12.00
N GLN A 526 -9.76 -0.60 -11.71
CA GLN A 526 -9.85 -1.88 -10.98
C GLN A 526 -9.99 -3.10 -11.90
N ILE A 527 -10.23 -2.91 -13.21
CA ILE A 527 -10.36 -4.00 -14.19
C ILE A 527 -9.01 -4.18 -14.89
N LYS A 528 -8.24 -5.18 -14.47
CA LYS A 528 -6.99 -5.58 -15.14
C LYS A 528 -7.06 -7.09 -15.38
N ASN A 529 -6.69 -7.53 -16.59
CA ASN A 529 -6.76 -8.93 -17.02
C ASN A 529 -8.12 -9.62 -16.71
N GLY A 530 -9.24 -8.90 -16.86
CA GLY A 530 -10.57 -9.49 -16.63
C GLY A 530 -10.87 -9.84 -15.16
N THR A 531 -10.26 -9.13 -14.20
CA THR A 531 -10.57 -9.25 -12.76
C THR A 531 -10.94 -7.88 -12.18
N THR A 532 -11.95 -7.83 -11.30
CA THR A 532 -12.33 -6.66 -10.49
C THR A 532 -12.29 -7.04 -9.02
N PHE A 533 -11.70 -6.19 -8.19
CA PHE A 533 -11.59 -6.40 -6.75
C PHE A 533 -12.55 -5.50 -6.00
N LEU A 534 -13.32 -6.08 -5.08
CA LEU A 534 -14.16 -5.33 -4.15
C LEU A 534 -13.74 -5.69 -2.73
N ASP A 535 -13.21 -4.75 -1.97
CA ASP A 535 -12.75 -5.00 -0.61
C ASP A 535 -13.86 -4.72 0.43
N LEU A 536 -13.80 -5.39 1.57
CA LEU A 536 -14.61 -5.05 2.76
C LEU A 536 -13.75 -4.40 3.85
N ILE A 537 -12.43 -4.54 3.76
CA ILE A 537 -11.45 -3.88 4.61
C ILE A 537 -10.48 -3.21 3.66
N GLU A 538 -10.39 -1.89 3.75
CA GLU A 538 -9.43 -1.11 3.01
C GLU A 538 -8.01 -1.31 3.56
N ASP A 539 -7.07 -1.13 2.65
CA ASP A 539 -5.62 -0.92 2.82
C ASP A 539 -5.54 0.62 2.92
N ASN A 540 -5.54 1.15 4.15
CA ASN A 540 -5.59 2.58 4.48
C ASN A 540 -4.69 2.87 5.70
N ASP A 541 -3.39 2.72 5.49
CA ASP A 541 -2.37 2.70 6.53
C ASP A 541 -2.22 4.02 7.30
N ASP A 542 -2.60 5.15 6.71
CA ASP A 542 -2.59 6.47 7.37
C ASP A 542 -3.96 6.94 7.88
N ASN A 543 -5.01 6.16 7.61
CA ASN A 543 -6.38 6.37 8.07
C ASN A 543 -6.98 7.72 7.60
N ASP A 544 -6.51 8.23 6.45
CA ASP A 544 -7.01 9.44 5.83
C ASP A 544 -8.35 9.21 5.08
N ALA A 545 -8.82 10.25 4.39
CA ALA A 545 -10.11 10.25 3.69
C ALA A 545 -10.10 9.56 2.33
N ARG A 546 -8.92 9.14 1.84
CA ARG A 546 -8.68 8.73 0.48
C ARG A 546 -8.62 7.21 0.38
N LEU A 547 -9.12 6.71 -0.74
CA LEU A 547 -9.16 5.28 -1.02
C LEU A 547 -7.84 4.84 -1.67
N GLU A 548 -6.98 4.11 -0.95
CA GLU A 548 -5.67 3.68 -1.47
C GLU A 548 -5.80 2.55 -2.51
N THR A 549 -6.76 1.64 -2.32
CA THR A 549 -7.00 0.47 -3.21
C THR A 549 -7.30 0.86 -4.67
N VAL A 550 -7.81 2.07 -4.93
CA VAL A 550 -8.19 2.52 -6.29
C VAL A 550 -7.02 3.18 -7.04
N LEU A 551 -6.03 3.70 -6.32
CA LEU A 551 -4.97 4.57 -6.86
C LEU A 551 -3.81 3.80 -7.50
N ARG A 552 -3.56 2.54 -7.09
CA ARG A 552 -2.44 1.72 -7.60
C ARG A 552 -2.55 1.38 -9.11
N GLY A 553 -3.73 1.56 -9.72
CA GLY A 553 -4.00 1.22 -11.13
C GLY A 553 -3.67 2.30 -12.17
N THR A 554 -3.34 3.55 -11.78
CA THR A 554 -3.05 4.63 -12.75
C THR A 554 -1.74 5.36 -12.50
N LEU A 555 -0.77 5.16 -13.41
CA LEU A 555 0.45 5.97 -13.58
C LEU A 555 0.23 7.48 -13.81
N ARG A 556 -1.00 8.00 -13.66
CA ARG A 556 -1.27 9.45 -13.74
C ARG A 556 -1.37 10.12 -12.38
N GLU A 557 -1.58 9.37 -11.30
CA GLU A 557 -1.62 9.90 -9.95
C GLU A 557 -0.84 8.94 -9.04
N PRO A 558 0.51 8.98 -9.08
CA PRO A 558 1.32 8.24 -8.11
C PRO A 558 0.93 8.73 -6.73
N ASP A 559 0.19 7.88 -6.02
CA ASP A 559 0.17 7.72 -4.57
C ASP A 559 0.46 9.02 -3.81
N ARG A 560 -0.48 9.96 -3.93
CA ARG A 560 -0.30 11.38 -3.53
C ARG A 560 -0.69 11.62 -2.06
N SER A 561 -0.80 10.57 -1.25
CA SER A 561 -1.73 10.60 -0.13
C SER A 561 -1.41 9.71 1.07
N VAL A 562 -0.67 8.61 0.92
CA VAL A 562 -0.44 7.65 2.01
C VAL A 562 0.83 8.04 2.77
N PHE A 563 0.68 8.54 3.99
CA PHE A 563 1.78 9.03 4.83
C PHE A 563 1.72 8.46 6.25
N PRO A 564 1.92 7.15 6.46
CA PRO A 564 1.75 6.52 7.76
C PRO A 564 2.71 7.14 8.78
N ALA A 565 2.12 7.75 9.83
CA ALA A 565 2.82 8.55 10.84
C ALA A 565 3.80 9.62 10.30
N GLN A 566 3.54 10.12 9.09
CA GLN A 566 4.27 11.19 8.39
C GLN A 566 3.43 12.44 8.12
N ASP A 567 2.15 12.45 8.48
CA ASP A 567 1.29 13.63 8.57
C ASP A 567 0.81 13.78 10.04
N VAL A 568 1.67 14.31 10.91
CA VAL A 568 1.39 14.34 12.35
C VAL A 568 0.30 15.36 12.71
N ASN A 569 0.15 16.40 11.90
CA ASN A 569 -0.88 17.43 12.06
C ASN A 569 -2.19 17.11 11.33
N ASN A 570 -2.26 15.97 10.63
CA ASN A 570 -3.43 15.45 9.94
C ASN A 570 -4.05 16.48 8.99
N ASP A 571 -3.18 17.22 8.27
CA ASP A 571 -3.58 18.25 7.31
C ASP A 571 -3.65 17.74 5.85
N GLY A 572 -3.40 16.44 5.65
CA GLY A 572 -3.37 15.75 4.37
C GLY A 572 -2.10 16.03 3.56
N ILE A 573 -1.06 16.61 4.18
CA ILE A 573 0.23 16.95 3.58
C ILE A 573 1.34 16.29 4.39
N PRO A 574 2.26 15.54 3.75
CA PRO A 574 3.36 14.94 4.48
C PRO A 574 4.27 16.01 5.07
N ASP A 575 4.64 15.83 6.35
CA ASP A 575 5.61 16.67 7.05
C ASP A 575 6.98 16.70 6.36
N VAL A 576 7.26 15.70 5.51
CA VAL A 576 8.50 15.58 4.74
C VAL A 576 8.48 16.35 3.40
N ASN A 577 7.35 16.94 2.99
CA ASN A 577 7.22 17.77 1.78
C ASN A 577 6.02 18.71 1.89
N ARG A 578 6.11 19.71 2.77
CA ARG A 578 5.00 20.62 3.10
C ARG A 578 4.62 21.55 1.97
N ASN A 579 5.54 21.81 1.05
CA ASN A 579 5.30 22.71 -0.08
C ASN A 579 4.75 21.97 -1.32
N LEU A 580 4.59 20.64 -1.23
CA LEU A 580 4.03 19.75 -2.25
C LEU A 580 4.70 19.89 -3.61
N ASN A 581 6.02 20.02 -3.64
CA ASN A 581 6.80 20.02 -4.87
C ASN A 581 7.40 18.63 -5.16
N SER A 582 8.26 18.50 -6.17
CA SER A 582 8.84 17.21 -6.58
C SER A 582 10.09 16.80 -5.81
N LEU A 583 10.51 17.59 -4.81
CA LEU A 583 11.66 17.36 -3.95
C LEU A 583 11.17 17.28 -2.49
N PRO A 584 11.71 16.36 -1.68
CA PRO A 584 11.42 16.35 -0.25
C PRO A 584 12.07 17.55 0.46
N ASP A 585 11.42 18.06 1.49
CA ASP A 585 11.85 19.23 2.27
C ASP A 585 13.24 19.02 2.88
N PHE A 586 13.61 17.78 3.23
CA PHE A 586 14.95 17.43 3.75
C PHE A 586 16.09 17.53 2.72
N ALA A 587 15.76 17.69 1.43
CA ALA A 587 16.70 17.95 0.34
C ALA A 587 16.68 19.41 -0.13
N GLU A 588 15.70 20.21 0.30
CA GLU A 588 15.53 21.59 -0.15
C GLU A 588 16.23 22.63 0.74
N PRO A 589 16.81 23.70 0.15
CA PRO A 589 17.39 24.78 0.92
C PRO A 589 16.41 25.43 1.89
N PHE A 590 16.89 25.77 3.10
CA PHE A 590 16.15 26.34 4.22
C PHE A 590 15.12 25.40 4.88
N LEU A 591 14.39 24.59 4.11
CA LEU A 591 13.38 23.63 4.59
C LEU A 591 14.02 22.44 5.32
N MET A 592 15.16 21.97 4.83
CA MET A 592 15.91 20.85 5.43
C MET A 592 16.37 21.08 6.88
N TYR A 593 16.24 22.30 7.40
CA TYR A 593 16.51 22.59 8.81
C TYR A 593 15.50 21.88 9.73
N ASP A 594 14.22 21.91 9.35
CA ASP A 594 13.12 21.47 10.20
C ASP A 594 12.78 19.98 10.04
N VAL A 595 13.13 19.40 8.89
CA VAL A 595 12.80 18.02 8.48
C VAL A 595 14.07 17.17 8.37
N ASP A 596 13.98 15.89 8.74
CA ASP A 596 15.02 14.88 8.57
C ASP A 596 14.48 13.69 7.75
N PRO A 597 15.32 12.97 7.00
CA PRO A 597 14.95 11.69 6.38
C PRO A 597 14.53 10.63 7.41
N ASN A 598 13.74 9.63 6.98
CA ASN A 598 13.20 8.58 7.85
C ASN A 598 14.27 7.78 8.62
N GLU A 599 15.45 7.61 8.04
CA GLU A 599 16.56 6.84 8.62
C GLU A 599 17.02 7.40 9.99
N TYR A 600 16.76 8.69 10.23
CA TYR A 600 17.12 9.39 11.47
C TYR A 600 16.10 9.22 12.61
N ASP A 601 14.90 8.73 12.31
CA ASP A 601 13.83 8.62 13.29
C ASP A 601 13.86 7.31 14.09
N TRP A 602 13.20 7.36 15.24
CA TRP A 602 13.12 6.28 16.20
C TRP A 602 11.70 5.74 16.30
N GLY A 603 11.57 4.43 16.18
CA GLY A 603 10.32 3.71 16.34
C GLY A 603 10.54 2.24 16.72
N LEU A 604 9.44 1.57 17.04
CA LEU A 604 9.44 0.12 17.17
C LEU A 604 9.47 -0.51 15.78
N ASP A 605 9.98 -1.72 15.74
CA ASP A 605 10.19 -2.56 14.56
C ASP A 605 10.01 -3.98 15.13
N LEU A 606 8.77 -4.42 15.27
CA LEU A 606 8.41 -5.65 15.98
C LEU A 606 8.41 -6.88 15.06
N ASN A 607 8.12 -6.68 13.77
CA ASN A 607 8.22 -7.67 12.69
C ASN A 607 9.66 -7.78 12.12
N ASN A 608 10.58 -6.89 12.51
CA ASN A 608 12.02 -7.01 12.20
C ASN A 608 12.36 -6.93 10.71
N ASN A 609 11.62 -6.16 9.91
CA ASN A 609 11.94 -5.90 8.50
C ASN A 609 12.84 -4.65 8.30
N GLY A 610 13.15 -3.95 9.40
CA GLY A 610 14.02 -2.77 9.41
C GLY A 610 13.33 -1.43 9.14
N GLU A 611 12.00 -1.42 8.96
CA GLU A 611 11.19 -0.21 8.97
C GLU A 611 10.53 0.02 10.33
N ILE A 612 9.99 1.23 10.54
CA ILE A 612 9.28 1.54 11.78
C ILE A 612 7.83 1.09 11.62
N ASP A 613 7.31 0.22 12.49
CA ASP A 613 5.95 -0.36 12.39
C ASP A 613 4.85 0.68 12.11
N LEU A 614 4.96 1.89 12.66
CA LEU A 614 3.95 2.96 12.50
C LEU A 614 4.08 3.74 11.17
N ARG A 615 5.12 3.46 10.38
CA ARG A 615 5.46 4.10 9.11
C ARG A 615 5.46 3.12 7.95
N GLU A 616 5.05 1.88 8.19
CA GLU A 616 4.92 0.87 7.17
C GLU A 616 3.69 1.16 6.32
N ASP A 617 3.83 0.90 5.03
CA ASP A 617 2.76 0.82 4.04
C ASP A 617 3.03 -0.48 3.29
N ASP A 618 2.02 -1.34 3.15
CA ASP A 618 2.16 -2.64 2.51
C ASP A 618 1.11 -2.85 1.39
N ARG A 619 0.82 -4.10 1.01
CA ARG A 619 -0.13 -4.42 -0.07
C ARG A 619 -1.39 -5.09 0.47
N GLU A 620 -1.43 -5.37 1.75
CA GLU A 620 -2.45 -6.17 2.39
C GLU A 620 -3.58 -5.28 2.94
N PRO A 621 -4.78 -5.82 3.16
CA PRO A 621 -5.80 -5.08 3.91
C PRO A 621 -5.35 -4.83 5.36
N ASP A 622 -5.79 -3.74 5.99
CA ASP A 622 -5.45 -3.35 7.38
C ASP A 622 -6.06 -4.29 8.44
N LEU A 623 -5.62 -5.54 8.45
CA LEU A 623 -5.96 -6.50 9.46
C LEU A 623 -5.14 -6.21 10.72
N PRO A 624 -5.67 -6.53 11.93
CA PRO A 624 -4.88 -6.41 13.15
C PRO A 624 -3.60 -7.24 13.14
N TYR A 625 -3.58 -8.34 12.39
CA TYR A 625 -2.46 -9.25 12.25
C TYR A 625 -2.45 -9.79 10.83
N ASP A 626 -1.25 -9.98 10.28
CA ASP A 626 -1.05 -10.40 8.90
C ASP A 626 -1.72 -11.73 8.60
N LYS A 627 -2.04 -11.92 7.33
CA LYS A 627 -2.67 -13.15 6.89
C LYS A 627 -1.70 -14.32 7.08
N ASP A 628 -2.26 -15.50 7.35
CA ASP A 628 -1.49 -16.72 7.60
C ASP A 628 -0.64 -16.68 8.87
N LEU A 629 -0.76 -15.68 9.75
CA LEU A 629 0.03 -15.57 10.97
C LEU A 629 -0.79 -15.96 12.22
N GLY A 630 -0.19 -16.68 13.15
CA GLY A 630 -0.80 -16.96 14.45
C GLY A 630 0.22 -17.08 15.57
N GLY A 631 -0.14 -16.61 16.76
CA GLY A 631 0.84 -16.54 17.85
C GLY A 631 0.35 -15.82 19.10
N PHE A 632 1.32 -15.40 19.89
CA PHE A 632 1.09 -14.62 21.10
C PHE A 632 2.17 -13.56 21.35
N HIS A 633 1.80 -12.53 22.10
CA HIS A 633 2.73 -11.52 22.61
C HIS A 633 2.48 -11.32 24.10
N LEU A 634 3.50 -11.55 24.93
CA LEU A 634 3.46 -11.27 26.36
C LEU A 634 4.48 -10.20 26.73
N PHE A 635 4.10 -9.26 27.59
CA PHE A 635 5.06 -8.31 28.16
C PHE A 635 4.71 -7.88 29.57
N GLY A 636 5.75 -7.53 30.33
CA GLY A 636 5.66 -6.91 31.64
C GLY A 636 6.48 -5.62 31.67
N ARG A 637 5.89 -4.55 32.19
CA ARG A 637 6.52 -3.24 32.36
C ARG A 637 6.60 -2.88 33.84
N ARG A 638 7.76 -2.43 34.29
CA ARG A 638 7.98 -1.90 35.64
C ARG A 638 8.41 -0.45 35.56
N ARG A 639 7.72 0.42 36.29
CA ARG A 639 8.17 1.80 36.53
C ARG A 639 9.34 1.78 37.50
N LEU A 640 10.50 2.27 37.06
CA LEU A 640 11.71 2.34 37.89
C LEU A 640 11.78 3.68 38.65
N SER A 641 11.24 4.75 38.05
CA SER A 641 11.12 6.07 38.67
C SER A 641 9.98 6.87 38.05
N ALA A 642 9.76 8.11 38.49
CA ALA A 642 8.80 9.02 37.85
C ALA A 642 9.08 9.23 36.35
N HIS A 643 10.31 8.99 35.90
CA HIS A 643 10.79 9.29 34.55
C HIS A 643 11.29 8.06 33.79
N SER A 644 11.32 6.86 34.40
CA SER A 644 11.90 5.68 33.76
C SER A 644 11.06 4.42 33.92
N SER A 645 11.12 3.57 32.91
CA SER A 645 10.48 2.25 32.91
C SER A 645 11.34 1.20 32.24
N ALA A 646 11.25 -0.04 32.72
CA ALA A 646 11.80 -1.21 32.08
C ALA A 646 10.67 -2.11 31.57
N THR A 647 10.80 -2.67 30.38
CA THR A 647 9.86 -3.63 29.81
C THR A 647 10.61 -4.89 29.40
N LEU A 648 10.05 -6.05 29.70
CA LEU A 648 10.50 -7.35 29.17
C LEU A 648 9.34 -7.96 28.39
N GLY A 649 9.61 -8.57 27.25
CA GLY A 649 8.57 -9.21 26.45
C GLY A 649 9.07 -10.34 25.58
N ILE A 650 8.11 -11.16 25.15
CA ILE A 650 8.29 -12.25 24.20
C ILE A 650 7.16 -12.21 23.17
N ILE A 651 7.52 -12.33 21.90
CA ILE A 651 6.62 -12.55 20.77
C ILE A 651 7.00 -13.90 20.20
N ASP A 652 5.99 -14.71 19.90
CA ASP A 652 6.12 -16.04 19.31
C ASP A 652 4.97 -16.19 18.31
N ALA A 653 5.30 -16.19 17.02
CA ALA A 653 4.35 -16.20 15.94
C ALA A 653 4.85 -17.11 14.80
N ASP A 654 3.95 -17.94 14.28
CA ASP A 654 4.23 -18.89 13.20
C ASP A 654 3.27 -18.63 12.03
N GLN A 655 3.75 -18.86 10.82
CA GLN A 655 2.86 -19.02 9.68
C GLN A 655 2.08 -20.35 9.81
N LEU A 656 0.78 -20.33 9.49
CA LEU A 656 -0.11 -21.48 9.67
C LEU A 656 -0.04 -22.44 8.47
N ALA A 657 0.13 -21.89 7.27
CA ALA A 657 0.41 -22.60 6.03
C ALA A 657 1.87 -22.46 5.61
N GLY A 658 2.41 -21.23 5.59
CA GLY A 658 3.83 -21.01 5.27
C GLY A 658 4.79 -21.63 6.28
N GLY A 659 6.06 -21.75 5.90
CA GLY A 659 7.14 -22.29 6.75
C GLY A 659 7.78 -21.28 7.71
N GLY A 660 7.41 -20.01 7.63
CA GLY A 660 8.00 -18.92 8.41
C GLY A 660 7.64 -18.95 9.89
N ALA A 661 8.56 -18.49 10.74
CA ALA A 661 8.37 -18.33 12.17
C ALA A 661 9.17 -17.12 12.67
N SER A 662 8.59 -16.38 13.61
CA SER A 662 9.18 -15.21 14.26
C SER A 662 9.12 -15.32 15.78
N VAL A 663 10.29 -15.45 16.42
CA VAL A 663 10.44 -15.48 17.87
C VAL A 663 11.31 -14.32 18.32
N VAL A 664 10.72 -13.38 19.05
CA VAL A 664 11.40 -12.18 19.53
C VAL A 664 11.37 -12.14 21.05
N ARG A 665 12.55 -12.16 21.68
CA ARG A 665 12.71 -11.91 23.13
C ARG A 665 13.38 -10.57 23.32
N TYR A 666 12.76 -9.67 24.08
CA TYR A 666 13.27 -8.30 24.19
C TYR A 666 13.26 -7.73 25.60
N GLY A 667 14.19 -6.81 25.83
CA GLY A 667 14.23 -5.91 26.98
C GLY A 667 14.36 -4.47 26.54
N ARG A 668 13.56 -3.59 27.13
CA ARG A 668 13.53 -2.15 26.82
C ARG A 668 13.70 -1.32 28.08
N LEU A 669 14.47 -0.23 27.99
CA LEU A 669 14.59 0.80 29.01
C LEU A 669 14.21 2.14 28.39
N SER A 670 13.25 2.83 28.99
CA SER A 670 12.81 4.16 28.58
C SER A 670 13.07 5.15 29.69
N TYR A 671 13.57 6.33 29.36
CA TYR A 671 13.67 7.46 30.25
C TYR A 671 13.16 8.73 29.55
N ARG A 672 12.19 9.42 30.15
CA ARG A 672 11.67 10.70 29.64
C ARG A 672 11.51 11.70 30.77
N ARG A 673 12.12 12.86 30.61
CA ARG A 673 12.01 13.98 31.55
C ARG A 673 11.87 15.29 30.79
N GLU A 674 10.82 16.02 31.14
CA GLU A 674 10.60 17.37 30.66
C GLU A 674 10.71 18.34 31.82
N GLN A 675 11.39 19.46 31.61
CA GLN A 675 11.57 20.48 32.63
C GLN A 675 11.36 21.87 31.98
N PRO A 676 10.33 22.64 32.38
CA PRO A 676 9.88 23.84 31.65
C PRO A 676 10.94 24.91 31.35
N ARG A 677 12.05 24.94 32.10
CA ARG A 677 13.15 25.93 31.93
C ARG A 677 14.48 25.32 31.45
N LEU A 678 14.56 24.01 31.28
CA LEU A 678 15.78 23.32 30.85
C LEU A 678 15.61 22.71 29.47
N GLY A 679 14.40 22.19 29.18
CA GLY A 679 14.05 21.49 27.95
C GLY A 679 13.63 20.04 28.23
N SER A 680 13.86 19.12 27.29
CA SER A 680 13.46 17.72 27.40
C SER A 680 14.62 16.77 27.13
N LEU A 681 14.57 15.62 27.79
CA LEU A 681 15.48 14.50 27.59
C LEU A 681 14.67 13.22 27.42
N ARG A 682 14.87 12.53 26.29
CA ARG A 682 14.33 11.21 26.00
C ARG A 682 15.49 10.27 25.70
N MET A 683 15.50 9.12 26.36
CA MET A 683 16.42 8.02 26.11
C MET A 683 15.63 6.74 25.97
N GLU A 684 15.96 5.95 24.96
CA GLU A 684 15.39 4.63 24.73
C GLU A 684 16.55 3.65 24.50
N TYR A 685 16.50 2.47 25.12
CA TYR A 685 17.43 1.38 24.86
C TYR A 685 16.64 0.09 24.70
N GLU A 686 17.00 -0.71 23.71
CA GLU A 686 16.36 -1.97 23.38
C GLU A 686 17.42 -3.03 23.06
N LEU A 687 17.25 -4.19 23.67
CA LEU A 687 18.00 -5.40 23.38
C LEU A 687 17.00 -6.47 22.93
N LYS A 688 17.21 -7.04 21.74
CA LYS A 688 16.37 -8.11 21.19
C LYS A 688 17.23 -9.31 20.80
N GLN A 689 16.75 -10.49 21.12
CA GLN A 689 17.15 -11.73 20.45
C GLN A 689 16.01 -12.09 19.51
N VAL A 690 16.33 -12.26 18.23
CA VAL A 690 15.38 -12.43 17.14
C VAL A 690 15.73 -13.70 16.37
N GLU A 691 14.73 -14.52 16.09
CA GLU A 691 14.76 -15.63 15.15
C GLU A 691 13.57 -15.46 14.21
N ASP A 692 13.79 -14.89 13.01
CA ASP A 692 12.71 -14.42 12.14
C ASP A 692 12.85 -14.82 10.67
N ASN A 693 11.94 -15.66 10.21
CA ASN A 693 11.87 -16.10 8.81
C ASN A 693 10.51 -15.77 8.17
N VAL A 694 9.73 -14.86 8.75
CA VAL A 694 8.52 -14.32 8.13
C VAL A 694 8.93 -13.10 7.32
N ALA A 695 8.60 -13.07 6.03
CA ALA A 695 8.93 -11.95 5.16
C ALA A 695 7.82 -10.88 5.25
N ASP A 696 8.21 -9.65 5.59
CA ASP A 696 7.31 -8.51 5.74
C ASP A 696 7.69 -7.41 4.74
N ASP A 697 7.23 -7.58 3.50
CA ASP A 697 7.50 -6.67 2.39
C ASP A 697 6.74 -5.34 2.56
N VAL A 698 7.39 -4.22 2.24
CA VAL A 698 6.83 -2.87 2.45
C VAL A 698 7.08 -1.96 1.26
N PHE A 699 6.28 -0.91 1.12
CA PHE A 699 6.61 0.23 0.27
C PHE A 699 7.50 1.22 1.02
N ARG A 700 8.55 1.66 0.34
CA ARG A 700 9.40 2.76 0.79
C ARG A 700 9.29 3.91 -0.18
N TRP A 701 8.93 5.07 0.34
CA TRP A 701 8.84 6.28 -0.48
C TRP A 701 10.22 6.74 -0.88
N ALA A 702 10.57 6.50 -2.15
CA ALA A 702 11.91 6.73 -2.65
C ALA A 702 12.19 8.23 -2.74
N SER A 703 13.11 8.69 -1.91
CA SER A 703 13.76 9.97 -2.12
C SER A 703 14.75 9.82 -3.26
N VAL A 704 14.30 9.99 -4.51
CA VAL A 704 15.20 10.06 -5.67
C VAL A 704 16.03 11.34 -5.57
N VAL A 705 17.11 11.29 -4.79
CA VAL A 705 18.19 12.28 -4.80
C VAL A 705 19.28 11.74 -5.71
N GLY A 706 19.01 11.70 -7.01
CA GLY A 706 19.94 11.04 -7.93
C GLY A 706 19.52 10.92 -9.38
N VAL A 707 18.87 11.93 -9.98
CA VAL A 707 18.81 12.00 -11.45
C VAL A 707 19.21 13.39 -11.88
N GLY A 708 20.24 13.44 -12.73
CA GLY A 708 20.72 14.66 -13.37
C GLY A 708 19.57 15.42 -14.03
N ILE A 709 19.74 16.73 -14.10
CA ILE A 709 18.81 17.75 -14.60
C ILE A 709 18.39 17.55 -16.08
N GLU A 710 18.73 16.44 -16.74
CA GLU A 710 18.55 16.25 -18.19
C GLU A 710 17.23 15.62 -18.65
N ALA A 711 16.30 15.24 -17.77
CA ALA A 711 15.02 14.67 -18.18
C ALA A 711 13.79 15.59 -18.00
N ILE A 712 13.98 16.91 -17.93
CA ILE A 712 12.85 17.86 -17.92
C ILE A 712 12.34 18.08 -19.36
N ASN A 713 11.68 17.08 -19.92
CA ASN A 713 10.80 17.29 -21.07
C ASN A 713 9.57 18.10 -20.60
N GLN A 714 9.14 19.09 -21.39
CA GLN A 714 8.05 20.01 -21.02
C GLN A 714 6.69 19.33 -20.80
N GLU A 715 6.50 18.08 -21.23
CA GLU A 715 5.35 17.25 -20.88
C GLU A 715 5.42 16.67 -19.46
N ALA A 716 6.62 16.42 -18.93
CA ALA A 716 6.84 15.96 -17.56
C ALA A 716 6.42 17.03 -16.53
N TYR A 717 6.62 18.32 -16.84
CA TYR A 717 6.22 19.42 -15.95
C TYR A 717 4.70 19.59 -15.77
N ARG A 718 3.89 19.07 -16.71
CA ARG A 718 2.42 19.08 -16.62
C ARG A 718 1.85 17.85 -15.91
N LEU A 719 2.62 16.76 -15.82
CA LEU A 719 2.19 15.47 -15.29
C LEU A 719 2.88 15.07 -13.96
N GLN A 720 4.05 15.65 -13.62
CA GLN A 720 4.82 15.38 -12.40
C GLN A 720 4.60 16.42 -11.29
N ARG A 721 3.37 16.90 -11.10
CA ARG A 721 3.06 17.50 -9.80
C ARG A 721 3.00 16.35 -8.79
N PHE A 722 3.81 16.42 -7.73
CA PHE A 722 3.77 15.58 -6.50
C PHE A 722 4.56 14.25 -6.48
N ALA A 723 5.67 14.09 -7.20
CA ALA A 723 6.37 12.80 -7.31
C ALA A 723 7.17 12.39 -6.05
N PHE A 724 6.51 11.80 -5.06
CA PHE A 724 7.08 10.64 -4.37
C PHE A 724 6.59 9.40 -5.11
N THR A 725 7.50 8.55 -5.55
CA THR A 725 7.13 7.24 -6.09
C THR A 725 7.40 6.22 -4.98
N PRO A 726 6.40 5.42 -4.57
CA PRO A 726 6.65 4.32 -3.65
C PRO A 726 7.48 3.26 -4.38
N ASP A 727 8.59 2.85 -3.80
CA ASP A 727 9.38 1.70 -4.23
C ASP A 727 8.97 0.51 -3.38
N PHE A 728 8.51 -0.57 -4.02
CA PHE A 728 8.32 -1.83 -3.30
C PHE A 728 9.66 -2.42 -2.90
N VAL A 729 9.81 -2.72 -1.62
CA VAL A 729 11.02 -3.28 -1.04
C VAL A 729 10.68 -4.59 -0.36
N GLN A 730 11.24 -5.65 -0.92
CA GLN A 730 11.18 -6.98 -0.30
C GLN A 730 11.99 -7.02 0.98
N ASP A 731 11.50 -7.72 1.99
CA ASP A 731 12.23 -7.91 3.24
C ASP A 731 13.49 -8.77 2.98
N PRO A 732 14.70 -8.23 3.23
CA PRO A 732 15.93 -9.02 3.10
C PRO A 732 16.07 -10.12 4.16
N LEU A 733 15.14 -10.23 5.11
CA LEU A 733 15.19 -11.15 6.25
C LEU A 733 16.49 -10.98 7.03
N ALA A 734 16.82 -9.74 7.39
CA ALA A 734 18.09 -9.40 8.05
C ALA A 734 18.16 -9.90 9.51
N TYR A 735 17.09 -10.53 10.02
CA TYR A 735 16.95 -10.90 11.42
C TYR A 735 16.70 -12.39 11.68
N ARG A 736 16.91 -13.28 10.68
CA ARG A 736 16.72 -14.75 10.81
C ARG A 736 17.32 -15.38 12.05
N LYS A 737 18.49 -14.88 12.48
CA LYS A 737 19.09 -15.27 13.77
C LYS A 737 20.02 -14.18 14.26
N SER A 738 19.48 -13.28 15.07
CA SER A 738 20.09 -11.99 15.34
C SER A 738 20.04 -11.58 16.81
N LEU A 739 21.12 -10.96 17.28
CA LEU A 739 21.14 -10.21 18.54
C LEU A 739 21.26 -8.73 18.23
N VAL A 740 20.20 -7.98 18.51
CA VAL A 740 20.03 -6.59 18.09
C VAL A 740 20.11 -5.68 19.30
N ASN A 741 20.96 -4.66 19.22
CA ASN A 741 21.09 -3.61 20.21
C ASN A 741 20.72 -2.28 19.58
N ARG A 742 19.74 -1.58 20.14
CA ARG A 742 19.25 -0.29 19.64
C ARG A 742 19.26 0.72 20.78
N ALA A 743 19.75 1.93 20.52
CA ALA A 743 19.76 3.01 21.49
C ALA A 743 19.40 4.33 20.82
N PHE A 744 18.60 5.14 21.49
CA PHE A 744 18.18 6.46 21.03
C PHE A 744 18.29 7.48 22.15
N LEU A 745 18.75 8.68 21.80
CA LEU A 745 18.87 9.83 22.68
C LEU A 745 18.35 11.06 21.94
N GLU A 746 17.36 11.72 22.51
CA GLU A 746 16.87 13.03 22.07
C GLU A 746 16.99 14.02 23.23
N MET A 747 17.66 15.14 22.97
CA MET A 747 17.87 16.23 23.92
C MET A 747 17.42 17.54 23.29
N ARG A 748 16.48 18.24 23.94
CA ARG A 748 16.08 19.61 23.60
C ARG A 748 16.49 20.53 24.73
N PHE A 749 17.13 21.64 24.42
CA PHE A 749 17.59 22.65 25.37
C PHE A 749 17.01 24.02 25.04
N THR A 750 16.30 24.61 26.01
CA THR A 750 15.54 25.87 25.83
C THR A 750 15.78 26.89 26.94
N ARG A 751 16.83 26.70 27.76
CA ARG A 751 17.07 27.54 28.95
C ARG A 751 17.42 28.99 28.63
N ILE A 752 18.12 29.22 27.53
CA ILE A 752 18.56 30.56 27.11
C ILE A 752 17.45 31.14 26.22
N PRO A 753 16.83 32.28 26.58
CA PRO A 753 15.78 32.88 25.76
C PRO A 753 16.24 33.10 24.32
N GLY A 754 15.43 32.66 23.36
CA GLY A 754 15.72 32.76 21.94
C GLY A 754 16.66 31.68 21.38
N LEU A 755 17.37 30.91 22.22
CA LEU A 755 18.22 29.78 21.79
C LEU A 755 17.45 28.47 21.91
N GLN A 756 17.35 27.72 20.81
CA GLN A 756 16.93 26.32 20.86
C GLN A 756 18.07 25.45 20.34
N VAL A 757 18.31 24.33 21.04
CA VAL A 757 19.28 23.33 20.62
C VAL A 757 18.63 21.97 20.72
N GLU A 758 18.76 21.17 19.68
CA GLU A 758 18.25 19.81 19.62
C GLU A 758 19.33 18.86 19.13
N ASN A 759 19.48 17.74 19.83
CA ASN A 759 20.38 16.65 19.45
C ASN A 759 19.60 15.35 19.44
N LYS A 760 19.62 14.62 18.32
CA LYS A 760 19.11 13.26 18.16
C LYS A 760 20.28 12.34 17.83
N LEU A 761 20.43 11.23 18.56
CA LEU A 761 21.44 10.20 18.30
C LEU A 761 20.73 8.85 18.29
N LYS A 762 20.87 8.09 17.21
CA LYS A 762 20.41 6.71 17.08
C LYS A 762 21.62 5.81 16.83
N LEU A 763 21.66 4.69 17.53
CA LEU A 763 22.68 3.66 17.42
C LEU A 763 21.99 2.32 17.29
N GLU A 764 22.45 1.50 16.35
CA GLU A 764 22.00 0.14 16.19
C GLU A 764 23.17 -0.79 15.82
N ALA A 765 23.15 -1.98 16.40
CA ALA A 765 24.09 -3.04 16.10
C ALA A 765 23.34 -4.38 16.07
N ASN A 766 23.20 -4.93 14.87
CA ASN A 766 22.66 -6.25 14.61
C ASN A 766 23.82 -7.24 14.43
N ARG A 767 23.93 -8.21 15.35
CA ARG A 767 24.89 -9.33 15.23
C ARG A 767 24.16 -10.55 14.70
N GLN A 768 24.42 -10.89 13.45
CA GLN A 768 23.83 -12.03 12.74
C GLN A 768 24.67 -13.28 13.01
N SER A 769 24.03 -14.36 13.45
CA SER A 769 24.67 -15.65 13.64
C SER A 769 24.62 -16.47 12.35
N ALA A 770 25.59 -17.37 12.16
CA ALA A 770 25.52 -18.29 11.03
C ALA A 770 24.36 -19.29 11.19
N ILE A 771 23.67 -19.58 10.10
CA ILE A 771 22.67 -20.64 9.92
C ILE A 771 23.19 -21.52 8.78
N SER A 772 23.27 -22.82 9.02
CA SER A 772 23.70 -23.77 7.99
C SER A 772 22.52 -24.23 7.12
N GLU A 773 22.79 -24.73 5.91
CA GLU A 773 21.77 -25.35 5.02
C GLU A 773 20.96 -26.46 5.71
N ALA A 774 21.57 -27.17 6.67
CA ALA A 774 20.90 -28.23 7.41
C ALA A 774 19.94 -27.69 8.49
N GLU A 775 20.17 -26.47 8.98
CA GLU A 775 19.33 -25.81 9.99
C GLU A 775 18.17 -25.02 9.37
N GLY A 776 18.27 -24.61 8.11
CA GLY A 776 17.25 -23.83 7.40
C GLY A 776 17.85 -23.04 6.24
N VAL A 777 17.24 -21.90 5.90
CA VAL A 777 17.78 -20.99 4.88
C VAL A 777 19.16 -20.47 5.31
N PRO A 778 20.23 -20.66 4.51
CA PRO A 778 21.59 -20.32 4.92
C PRO A 778 21.76 -18.83 5.21
N GLN A 779 22.34 -18.52 6.36
CA GLN A 779 22.75 -17.17 6.73
C GLN A 779 24.21 -17.18 7.16
N PRO A 780 25.07 -16.30 6.64
CA PRO A 780 26.43 -16.12 7.15
C PRO A 780 26.44 -15.40 8.50
N ALA A 781 27.49 -15.59 9.31
CA ALA A 781 27.73 -14.69 10.43
C ALA A 781 28.17 -13.31 9.91
N ASP A 782 27.59 -12.25 10.45
CA ASP A 782 27.90 -10.87 10.06
C ASP A 782 27.52 -9.89 11.19
N ARG A 783 27.93 -8.63 11.04
CA ARG A 783 27.52 -7.55 11.92
C ARG A 783 27.16 -6.33 11.10
N VAL A 784 25.91 -5.90 11.23
CA VAL A 784 25.40 -4.68 10.65
C VAL A 784 25.35 -3.61 11.74
N GLY A 785 25.99 -2.47 11.47
CA GLY A 785 26.05 -1.33 12.38
C GLY A 785 25.45 -0.10 11.75
N PHE A 786 24.66 0.63 12.51
CA PHE A 786 23.99 1.84 12.05
C PHE A 786 24.11 2.95 13.11
N LEU A 787 24.48 4.15 12.68
CA LEU A 787 24.65 5.33 13.52
C LEU A 787 24.06 6.53 12.77
N THR A 788 23.12 7.22 13.40
CA THR A 788 22.67 8.52 12.94
C THR A 788 22.76 9.57 14.04
N LEU A 789 23.09 10.79 13.65
CA LEU A 789 23.16 11.94 14.54
C LEU A 789 22.62 13.17 13.83
N VAL A 790 21.68 13.87 14.46
CA VAL A 790 21.23 15.21 14.07
C VAL A 790 21.53 16.15 15.23
N SER A 791 22.21 17.25 14.95
CA SER A 791 22.39 18.35 15.90
C SER A 791 21.97 19.64 15.21
N ARG A 792 20.93 20.30 15.73
CA ARG A 792 20.49 21.60 15.24
C ARG A 792 20.46 22.64 16.35
N ALA A 793 20.79 23.88 16.01
CA ALA A 793 20.67 25.01 16.90
C ALA A 793 20.20 26.25 16.13
N ASP A 794 19.38 27.08 16.76
CA ASP A 794 18.97 28.38 16.26
C ASP A 794 18.99 29.43 17.36
N TYR A 795 19.17 30.69 16.98
CA TYR A 795 19.04 31.79 17.92
C TYR A 795 18.20 32.92 17.32
N THR A 796 17.05 33.22 17.92
CA THR A 796 16.20 34.32 17.46
C THR A 796 16.61 35.62 18.14
N TRP A 797 17.17 36.54 17.36
CA TRP A 797 17.49 37.90 17.81
C TRP A 797 16.54 38.91 17.18
N GLN A 798 15.79 39.64 18.01
CA GLN A 798 14.88 40.69 17.57
C GLN A 798 15.33 42.05 18.08
N ARG A 799 15.45 43.03 17.17
CA ARG A 799 15.78 44.42 17.50
C ARG A 799 15.05 45.39 16.57
N GLY A 800 14.04 46.06 17.11
CA GLY A 800 13.18 46.96 16.33
C GLY A 800 12.48 46.19 15.20
N ARG A 801 12.64 46.66 13.96
CA ARG A 801 12.05 46.01 12.77
C ARG A 801 12.82 44.79 12.24
N PHE A 802 13.97 44.45 12.83
CA PHE A 802 14.81 43.37 12.35
C PHE A 802 14.68 42.13 13.25
N THR A 803 14.46 40.98 12.61
CA THR A 803 14.59 39.66 13.21
C THR A 803 15.72 38.93 12.49
N VAL A 804 16.73 38.48 13.21
CA VAL A 804 17.87 37.73 12.68
C VAL A 804 17.90 36.37 13.36
N VAL A 805 17.94 35.32 12.55
CA VAL A 805 17.95 33.92 13.01
C VAL A 805 19.14 33.21 12.37
N PRO A 806 20.33 33.23 12.99
CA PRO A 806 21.37 32.25 12.69
C PRO A 806 20.89 30.86 13.09
N GLN A 807 21.13 29.90 12.21
CA GLN A 807 20.82 28.49 12.40
C GLN A 807 22.00 27.65 11.93
N ALA A 808 22.20 26.49 12.55
CA ALA A 808 23.14 25.49 12.07
C ALA A 808 22.57 24.11 12.31
N LYS A 809 22.69 23.23 11.32
CA LYS A 809 22.33 21.82 11.41
C LYS A 809 23.50 20.96 10.98
N PHE A 810 23.75 19.90 11.73
CA PHE A 810 24.71 18.86 11.41
C PHE A 810 23.98 17.53 11.34
N ARG A 811 24.18 16.76 10.27
CA ARG A 811 23.72 15.37 10.19
C ARG A 811 24.88 14.43 9.91
N LEU A 812 24.81 13.23 10.48
CA LEU A 812 25.70 12.12 10.21
C LEU A 812 24.84 10.87 10.03
N LEU A 813 25.10 10.13 8.95
CA LEU A 813 24.59 8.80 8.69
C LEU A 813 25.79 7.89 8.46
N ARG A 814 25.88 6.79 9.20
CA ARG A 814 26.91 5.77 9.00
C ARG A 814 26.30 4.38 9.09
N ARG A 815 26.50 3.60 8.04
CA ARG A 815 26.10 2.19 7.93
C ARG A 815 27.32 1.34 7.57
N THR A 816 27.56 0.30 8.35
CA THR A 816 28.71 -0.60 8.23
C THR A 816 28.24 -2.04 8.20
N ARG A 817 28.89 -2.86 7.38
CA ARG A 817 28.71 -4.31 7.38
C ARG A 817 30.09 -4.96 7.43
N ASP A 818 30.36 -5.74 8.48
CA ASP A 818 31.69 -6.31 8.72
C ASP A 818 32.12 -7.23 7.56
N ARG A 819 31.21 -8.01 6.96
CA ARG A 819 31.53 -8.92 5.85
C ARG A 819 31.94 -8.24 4.53
N LEU A 820 31.47 -7.02 4.26
CA LEU A 820 31.71 -6.39 2.96
C LEU A 820 33.07 -5.66 2.86
N ASP A 821 33.82 -5.50 3.96
CA ASP A 821 35.08 -4.72 4.04
C ASP A 821 34.96 -3.26 3.50
N LEU A 822 33.73 -2.77 3.28
CA LEU A 822 33.40 -1.46 2.73
C LEU A 822 32.25 -0.81 3.50
N LEU A 823 32.23 0.53 3.51
CA LEU A 823 31.17 1.32 4.14
C LEU A 823 29.93 1.29 3.22
N GLU A 824 28.80 0.79 3.72
CA GLU A 824 27.53 0.87 2.98
C GLU A 824 27.04 2.32 2.92
N ALA A 825 27.26 3.12 3.97
CA ALA A 825 27.06 4.58 3.98
C ALA A 825 27.97 5.29 5.00
N ASP A 826 28.51 6.47 4.69
CA ASP A 826 29.16 7.39 5.66
C ASP A 826 29.01 8.82 5.14
N GLU A 827 27.82 9.38 5.31
CA GLU A 827 27.47 10.74 4.89
C GLU A 827 27.47 11.70 6.08
N ARG A 828 28.04 12.89 5.86
CA ARG A 828 28.03 13.99 6.82
C ARG A 828 27.63 15.28 6.15
N SER A 829 26.64 15.95 6.71
CA SER A 829 26.20 17.26 6.24
C SER A 829 26.38 18.32 7.33
N PHE A 830 26.90 19.48 6.94
CA PHE A 830 26.93 20.67 7.80
C PHE A 830 26.28 21.84 7.08
N ILE A 831 25.18 22.33 7.64
CA ILE A 831 24.20 23.22 7.00
C ILE A 831 24.08 24.50 7.84
N PRO A 832 24.93 25.51 7.61
CA PRO A 832 24.81 26.81 8.24
C PRO A 832 23.78 27.66 7.47
N ILE A 833 22.85 28.28 8.20
CA ILE A 833 21.79 29.12 7.64
C ILE A 833 21.75 30.45 8.40
N LEU A 834 21.53 31.55 7.68
CA LEU A 834 21.21 32.84 8.28
C LEU A 834 19.94 33.36 7.64
N LYS A 835 18.90 33.60 8.44
CA LYS A 835 17.65 34.24 8.01
C LYS A 835 17.58 35.65 8.61
N VAL A 836 17.20 36.65 7.81
CA VAL A 836 17.02 38.04 8.22
C VAL A 836 15.68 38.53 7.71
N THR A 837 14.80 38.95 8.61
CA THR A 837 13.52 39.58 8.27
C THR A 837 13.53 41.03 8.70
N CYS A 838 13.19 41.93 7.79
CA CYS A 838 12.99 43.35 8.04
C CYS A 838 11.52 43.69 7.82
N ALA A 839 10.79 44.00 8.90
CA ALA A 839 9.42 44.51 8.80
C ALA A 839 9.45 45.94 8.24
N LEU A 840 8.94 46.12 7.02
CA LEU A 840 8.87 47.43 6.37
C LEU A 840 7.60 48.17 6.79
N THR A 841 6.50 47.42 6.95
CA THR A 841 5.20 47.85 7.50
C THR A 841 4.59 46.68 8.29
N ASP A 842 3.40 46.87 8.87
CA ASP A 842 2.65 45.79 9.54
C ASP A 842 2.23 44.65 8.58
N ARG A 843 2.34 44.88 7.28
CA ARG A 843 1.86 43.99 6.21
C ARG A 843 2.91 43.63 5.17
N THR A 844 4.08 44.28 5.20
CA THR A 844 5.14 44.09 4.20
C THR A 844 6.46 43.81 4.90
N ALA A 845 7.12 42.74 4.50
CA ALA A 845 8.43 42.36 5.03
C ALA A 845 9.41 42.06 3.90
N LEU A 846 10.65 42.50 4.07
CA LEU A 846 11.78 42.06 3.26
C LEU A 846 12.50 40.94 4.01
N LYS A 847 12.53 39.74 3.42
CA LYS A 847 13.20 38.56 3.97
C LYS A 847 14.43 38.26 3.12
N ALA A 848 15.57 38.04 3.75
CA ALA A 848 16.80 37.60 3.12
C ALA A 848 17.31 36.35 3.85
N GLY A 849 17.89 35.41 3.13
CA GLY A 849 18.61 34.32 3.78
C GLY A 849 19.73 33.74 2.94
N ALA A 850 20.67 33.12 3.64
CA ALA A 850 21.83 32.45 3.09
C ALA A 850 21.94 31.06 3.72
N GLN A 851 21.85 30.01 2.92
CA GLN A 851 22.24 28.65 3.28
C GLN A 851 23.62 28.38 2.69
N GLY A 852 24.62 28.14 3.53
CA GLY A 852 26.01 28.16 3.13
C GLY A 852 26.56 29.59 3.02
N LEU A 853 27.35 29.98 4.02
CA LEU A 853 27.97 31.30 4.10
C LEU A 853 29.24 31.39 3.22
N PRO A 854 29.71 32.61 2.86
CA PRO A 854 30.89 32.78 2.00
C PRO A 854 32.15 32.03 2.43
N PHE A 855 32.36 31.84 3.74
CA PHE A 855 33.50 31.12 4.31
C PHE A 855 33.12 29.78 4.95
N LEU A 856 31.84 29.43 4.92
CA LEU A 856 31.29 28.25 5.58
C LEU A 856 30.11 27.72 4.76
N PRO A 857 30.36 27.09 3.60
CA PRO A 857 29.30 26.61 2.71
C PRO A 857 28.50 25.47 3.35
N TYR A 858 27.30 25.22 2.84
CA TYR A 858 26.65 23.92 3.06
C TYR A 858 27.56 22.87 2.44
N ARG A 859 27.96 21.85 3.21
CA ARG A 859 28.87 20.81 2.74
C ARG A 859 28.31 19.43 3.06
N VAL A 860 28.32 18.57 2.06
CA VAL A 860 28.10 17.12 2.19
C VAL A 860 29.42 16.41 1.93
N THR A 861 29.77 15.48 2.80
CA THR A 861 30.93 14.59 2.63
C THR A 861 30.46 13.16 2.77
N ASP A 862 30.52 12.42 1.67
CA ASP A 862 30.24 10.99 1.60
C ASP A 862 31.57 10.24 1.44
N ARG A 863 31.91 9.39 2.42
CA ARG A 863 33.13 8.58 2.39
C ARG A 863 32.91 7.19 1.80
N ALA A 864 31.66 6.72 1.74
CA ALA A 864 31.29 5.47 1.09
C ALA A 864 31.34 5.64 -0.44
N ASP A 865 30.75 6.72 -0.95
CA ASP A 865 30.88 7.15 -2.35
C ASP A 865 31.31 8.62 -2.44
N ARG A 866 32.62 8.85 -2.64
CA ARG A 866 33.19 10.20 -2.71
C ARG A 866 32.61 11.04 -3.85
N ARG A 867 32.03 10.42 -4.88
CA ARG A 867 31.37 11.12 -5.98
C ARG A 867 30.16 11.92 -5.51
N ASN A 868 29.55 11.57 -4.39
CA ASN A 868 28.41 12.29 -3.81
C ASN A 868 28.80 13.51 -2.96
N SER A 869 30.09 13.74 -2.71
CA SER A 869 30.53 14.88 -1.89
C SER A 869 30.40 16.21 -2.64
N PHE A 870 29.70 17.19 -2.08
CA PHE A 870 29.52 18.51 -2.69
C PHE A 870 29.56 19.66 -1.68
N HIS A 871 29.68 20.88 -2.21
CA HIS A 871 29.46 22.11 -1.48
C HIS A 871 28.43 22.97 -2.20
N GLN A 872 27.60 23.67 -1.43
CA GLN A 872 26.50 24.46 -1.95
C GLN A 872 26.37 25.79 -1.21
N ARG A 873 25.91 26.80 -1.94
CA ARG A 873 25.49 28.10 -1.43
C ARG A 873 24.18 28.48 -2.09
N THR A 874 23.19 28.81 -1.28
CA THR A 874 21.89 29.28 -1.74
C THR A 874 21.59 30.61 -1.06
N TYR A 875 21.32 31.65 -1.84
CA TYR A 875 20.93 32.97 -1.37
C TYR A 875 19.53 33.29 -1.86
N LEU A 876 18.68 33.71 -0.94
CA LEU A 876 17.28 33.99 -1.21
C LEU A 876 16.93 35.38 -0.70
N LEU A 877 16.29 36.19 -1.54
CA LEU A 877 15.75 37.50 -1.19
C LEU A 877 14.28 37.52 -1.60
N VAL A 878 13.38 37.84 -0.67
CA VAL A 878 11.94 37.85 -0.90
C VAL A 878 11.33 39.12 -0.31
N LEU A 879 10.60 39.87 -1.13
CA LEU A 879 9.67 40.87 -0.68
C LEU A 879 8.29 40.22 -0.54
N SER A 880 7.77 40.21 0.68
CA SER A 880 6.49 39.60 1.03
C SER A 880 5.49 40.67 1.46
N ASN A 881 4.25 40.58 1.00
CA ASN A 881 3.14 41.44 1.41
C ASN A 881 1.89 40.61 1.70
N HIS A 882 1.25 40.86 2.83
CA HIS A 882 -0.04 40.29 3.23
C HIS A 882 -1.09 41.39 3.30
N SER A 883 -2.12 41.33 2.48
CA SER A 883 -3.14 42.37 2.40
C SER A 883 -4.54 41.79 2.28
N PRO A 884 -5.53 42.31 3.03
CA PRO A 884 -6.92 41.92 2.82
C PRO A 884 -7.43 42.46 1.47
N TYR A 885 -8.13 41.61 0.72
CA TYR A 885 -8.73 41.93 -0.56
C TYR A 885 -10.11 41.26 -0.68
N ALA A 886 -11.18 42.05 -0.78
CA ALA A 886 -12.55 41.57 -0.99
C ALA A 886 -13.05 40.51 0.03
N GLY A 887 -12.60 40.57 1.28
CA GLY A 887 -12.95 39.60 2.34
C GLY A 887 -11.99 38.41 2.45
N TYR A 888 -11.02 38.33 1.55
CA TYR A 888 -9.94 37.34 1.53
C TYR A 888 -8.63 37.96 2.02
N ASP A 889 -7.68 37.14 2.43
CA ASP A 889 -6.30 37.53 2.67
C ASP A 889 -5.44 37.19 1.44
N LEU A 890 -4.64 38.13 0.97
CA LEU A 890 -3.82 38.02 -0.23
C LEU A 890 -2.35 38.08 0.18
N SER A 891 -1.61 37.00 -0.07
CA SER A 891 -0.16 36.94 0.16
C SER A 891 0.59 37.04 -1.17
N THR A 892 1.36 38.11 -1.36
CA THR A 892 2.20 38.33 -2.56
C THR A 892 3.67 38.23 -2.19
N ASN A 893 4.39 37.33 -2.85
CA ASN A 893 5.82 37.11 -2.68
C ASN A 893 6.55 37.32 -4.01
N ILE A 894 7.50 38.24 -4.01
CA ILE A 894 8.41 38.49 -5.14
C ILE A 894 9.81 38.17 -4.66
N GLY A 895 10.53 37.30 -5.34
CA GLY A 895 11.84 36.88 -4.86
C GLY A 895 12.87 36.59 -5.93
N LEU A 896 14.11 36.55 -5.47
CA LEU A 896 15.33 36.24 -6.20
C LEU A 896 16.03 35.11 -5.44
N ASN A 897 16.28 33.99 -6.12
CA ASN A 897 17.01 32.86 -5.58
C ASN A 897 18.26 32.62 -6.43
N MET A 898 19.42 32.50 -5.78
CA MET A 898 20.70 32.22 -6.40
C MET A 898 21.26 30.96 -5.77
N GLU A 899 21.56 29.95 -6.58
CA GLU A 899 22.15 28.71 -6.10
C GLU A 899 23.41 28.38 -6.87
N LYS A 900 24.43 27.96 -6.13
CA LYS A 900 25.66 27.41 -6.67
C LYS A 900 26.04 26.14 -5.93
N ARG A 901 26.01 24.98 -6.60
CA ARG A 901 26.43 23.67 -6.10
C ARG A 901 27.59 23.14 -6.95
N GLY A 902 28.66 22.73 -6.28
CA GLY A 902 29.81 22.09 -6.90
C GLY A 902 30.09 20.72 -6.29
N PHE A 903 30.04 19.67 -7.11
CA PHE A 903 30.56 18.35 -6.74
C PHE A 903 32.07 18.38 -6.63
N SER A 904 32.59 17.61 -5.67
CA SER A 904 34.03 17.51 -5.41
C SER A 904 34.71 16.60 -6.44
N ASP A 905 33.96 15.67 -7.04
CA ASP A 905 34.45 14.75 -8.06
C ASP A 905 34.35 15.39 -9.46
N PRO A 906 35.46 15.46 -10.24
CA PRO A 906 35.45 16.03 -11.58
C PRO A 906 34.50 15.33 -12.58
N PHE A 907 34.23 14.03 -12.41
CA PHE A 907 33.37 13.27 -13.32
C PHE A 907 31.88 13.65 -13.17
N ARG A 908 31.50 14.29 -12.07
CA ARG A 908 30.15 14.86 -11.86
C ARG A 908 30.09 16.37 -12.11
N SER A 909 31.12 16.96 -12.74
CA SER A 909 31.14 18.40 -13.03
C SER A 909 30.00 18.86 -13.93
N LEU A 910 29.45 17.97 -14.78
CA LEU A 910 28.26 18.23 -15.60
C LEU A 910 26.97 18.38 -14.76
N GLU A 911 26.96 17.90 -13.51
CA GLU A 911 25.82 18.00 -12.57
C GLU A 911 25.93 19.20 -11.62
N ASN A 912 26.99 20.01 -11.74
CA ASN A 912 27.14 21.25 -11.00
C ASN A 912 26.00 22.21 -11.36
N THR A 913 25.45 22.88 -10.35
CA THR A 913 24.40 23.88 -10.56
C THR A 913 24.96 25.27 -10.32
N ASP A 914 24.68 26.18 -11.24
CA ASP A 914 24.88 27.63 -11.06
C ASP A 914 23.72 28.32 -11.75
N PHE A 915 22.73 28.73 -10.96
CA PHE A 915 21.55 29.39 -11.48
C PHE A 915 21.09 30.55 -10.61
N THR A 916 20.47 31.50 -11.29
CA THR A 916 19.69 32.56 -10.67
C THR A 916 18.26 32.43 -11.15
N SER A 917 17.30 32.55 -10.25
CA SER A 917 15.88 32.55 -10.56
C SER A 917 15.19 33.74 -9.94
N VAL A 918 14.25 34.31 -10.68
CA VAL A 918 13.33 35.33 -10.19
C VAL A 918 11.94 34.72 -10.19
N PHE A 919 11.20 34.93 -9.10
CA PHE A 919 9.85 34.42 -8.99
C PHE A 919 8.89 35.49 -8.46
N VAL A 920 7.63 35.34 -8.88
CA VAL A 920 6.49 36.06 -8.34
C VAL A 920 5.41 35.03 -8.05
N ARG A 921 4.95 34.97 -6.80
CA ARG A 921 3.82 34.13 -6.37
C ARG A 921 2.79 35.00 -5.67
N VAL A 922 1.52 34.79 -6.01
CA VAL A 922 0.39 35.45 -5.38
C VAL A 922 -0.57 34.37 -4.93
N PHE A 923 -0.94 34.41 -3.66
CA PHE A 923 -1.82 33.47 -3.01
C PHE A 923 -3.05 34.21 -2.49
N LEU A 924 -4.21 33.55 -2.54
CA LEU A 924 -5.47 34.04 -2.00
C LEU A 924 -5.99 33.03 -0.98
N GLY A 925 -6.36 33.46 0.22
CA GLY A 925 -6.91 32.63 1.30
C GLY A 925 -7.88 33.40 2.20
N PHE A 926 -8.28 32.83 3.33
CA PHE A 926 -9.23 33.46 4.27
C PHE A 926 -8.51 33.88 5.56
N GLY A 927 -8.85 35.05 6.11
CA GLY A 927 -8.14 35.65 7.25
C GLY A 927 -8.23 34.81 8.53
N GLY A 928 -7.07 34.38 9.05
CA GLY A 928 -6.90 33.49 10.22
C GLY A 928 -7.21 34.12 11.59
N SER A 929 -8.45 34.57 11.82
CA SER A 929 -8.89 35.03 13.15
C SER A 929 -9.78 34.04 13.90
N SER A 930 -9.93 32.80 13.42
CA SER A 930 -10.82 31.80 14.03
C SER A 930 -10.33 30.35 13.94
N ILE A 931 -9.02 30.10 14.01
CA ILE A 931 -8.47 28.75 14.17
C ILE A 931 -7.31 28.83 15.18
N TYR A 932 -7.62 28.55 16.44
CA TYR A 932 -6.67 28.25 17.52
C TYR A 932 -7.24 27.11 18.36
#